data_AF-A0A7X6W537-F1
#
_entry.id   AF-A0A7X6W537-F1
#
_cell.length_a   1.000
_cell.length_b   1.000
_cell.length_c   1.000
_cell.angle_alpha   90.00
_cell.angle_beta   90.00
_cell.angle_gamma   90.00
#
_symmetry.space_group_name_H-M   'P 1'
#
loop_
_entity.id
_entity.type
_entity.pdbx_description
1 polymer ?
#
loop_
_entity_poly.entity_id
_entity_poly.type
_entity_poly.pdbx_seq_one_letter_code
_entity_poly.pdbx_strand_id
1 'polypeptide(L)'
;MPYPRLAPGFRALFLFLIATGVACLPAWVGAAPLPPPCRHVPVDQEISLEEVLRLVDPGHPAMREVVAARDAGNLTRARDLLARHMAARERPVVPPTRFPGLGPGNSTLILPGSAADRARVDQTTMRHRFTLRNNDAGTVETYDLGPRIEWMKNPGKALSWILYLNQLNHLAELAGVYRDTRDEKYAAEIVAQLSSWTQQCCRCYGYMRAERMVPSGMEVRNRLCNMVAAYDVVRRSPSLTPDAHLTFWKFFIACARELMRYGGTSYPGLLPLAVIFPEFQESRAWFEAGAANLRAMIVDRTSPEGAWDTHSISYQTVSVPWAARVLEFMDANPGAPGVDELAAMVKRQGGKLLSAPLWVVMPNGGLPNIGDTYGRPDWDGSTAQGFLRSYLAGFTGLPPAEEARLSNIADPYERLLATLAAVSGSDGPVPAVTSVALPGSGWYAMRGGWNRDAAYLYFDLSTQAIGHAHEDACHFDLYAYGKPLLTDTGDYFLGWGYRTALHNTVEVDGRSQARGANAPMIPIEWVTTRDFDFVDGAHGGYGDLGVTHRRKILFVKPGYFVLCDLLTGAGRHLLEQFFHFAGPAQTLPAEVSLDPKTGRARTLHANTANVEVIPAYTAGLRSGFAEAVETDMRVEDQRERKAMLGWMVTTGSFQRVKSPVAVYTREGDLPQAFYDVLFPTPRGGEASVTLRELPVEEDGRSLSPHEAAGLEIRCRMARPAPEAESAQMEMGPNLALGKPGFAEISRGQFPEGAKLLTDGDTGPRTISAALSSAPHQPGVPLTGRFGVDFGTPVAVNAVVLHHGIWNGKTILYPAEKMSIQYWDGRAWHDVTGARTSWHDDQVSRTFFDTVRTTRLSVAVERAGGGRLALREFEAYHVSSEELARFERARQARVTEEWTDVILISHRGARGRRYGDYLFDGEIALIRKDTAGRVVRVGVKTGKSVREGGRTLLESPELLDSFCAEWQGEAVRLDGPAPRGLALLAQNARRKECAGSALAAEPRGGALVVTRAPQAAPPRITEVRVRLEPPQKGLAGAQPFAWVTWKTDVPATSRVEYIAEGQPARRTPVDAALKREHRVRVDFLVPGEEYSFRAISVDAWGQRAEAPATRAD
;
A
#
# COMPACT_ATOMS: atom_id res chain seq x y z
N MET A 1 -22.51 28.80 -0.86
CA MET A 1 -22.24 30.05 -1.62
C MET A 1 -21.57 29.68 -2.94
N PRO A 2 -21.99 30.20 -4.11
CA PRO A 2 -21.30 29.94 -5.37
C PRO A 2 -20.20 31.00 -5.62
N TYR A 3 -18.99 30.56 -5.99
CA TYR A 3 -17.89 31.42 -6.44
C TYR A 3 -17.96 31.67 -7.96
N PRO A 4 -17.49 32.83 -8.48
CA PRO A 4 -17.63 33.21 -9.88
C PRO A 4 -16.55 32.60 -10.80
N ARG A 5 -16.91 32.47 -12.10
CA ARG A 5 -16.14 31.86 -13.19
C ARG A 5 -14.76 32.50 -13.41
N LEU A 6 -13.71 31.68 -13.57
CA LEU A 6 -12.33 32.10 -13.91
C LEU A 6 -11.99 31.81 -15.39
N ALA A 7 -11.04 32.59 -15.93
CA ALA A 7 -10.75 32.81 -17.36
C ALA A 7 -9.79 31.76 -18.02
N PRO A 8 -9.70 31.71 -19.37
CA PRO A 8 -9.17 30.58 -20.17
C PRO A 8 -7.67 30.25 -20.07
N GLY A 9 -6.86 31.08 -19.38
CA GLY A 9 -5.41 30.88 -19.25
C GLY A 9 -4.97 29.73 -18.33
N PHE A 10 -5.92 29.07 -17.66
CA PHE A 10 -5.73 28.00 -16.69
C PHE A 10 -5.25 26.66 -17.29
N ARG A 11 -5.34 26.48 -18.62
CA ARG A 11 -5.14 25.18 -19.29
C ARG A 11 -3.68 24.70 -19.43
N ALA A 12 -2.70 25.60 -19.51
CA ALA A 12 -1.29 25.21 -19.69
C ALA A 12 -0.55 24.95 -18.37
N LEU A 13 -1.06 25.51 -17.26
CA LEU A 13 -0.44 25.52 -15.93
C LEU A 13 -0.57 24.18 -15.18
N PHE A 14 -1.61 23.42 -15.50
CA PHE A 14 -1.99 22.20 -14.77
C PHE A 14 -1.23 20.95 -15.22
N LEU A 15 -0.77 20.91 -16.48
CA LEU A 15 -0.15 19.75 -17.12
C LEU A 15 1.26 19.41 -16.60
N PHE A 16 1.94 20.31 -15.89
CA PHE A 16 3.34 20.08 -15.46
C PHE A 16 3.49 19.69 -13.97
N LEU A 17 2.47 19.89 -13.13
CA LEU A 17 2.44 19.43 -11.72
C LEU A 17 2.72 17.91 -11.56
N ILE A 18 2.53 17.15 -12.63
CA ILE A 18 2.51 15.68 -12.74
C ILE A 18 3.91 15.03 -12.65
N ALA A 19 4.98 15.66 -13.15
CA ALA A 19 6.22 14.92 -13.46
C ALA A 19 7.23 14.76 -12.28
N THR A 20 6.86 15.09 -11.04
CA THR A 20 7.88 15.49 -10.03
C THR A 20 7.62 15.14 -8.57
N GLY A 21 6.55 14.40 -8.26
CA GLY A 21 6.40 13.77 -6.93
C GLY A 21 6.37 14.71 -5.72
N VAL A 22 5.93 15.97 -5.85
CA VAL A 22 5.75 16.88 -4.71
C VAL A 22 4.26 17.06 -4.43
N ALA A 23 3.67 16.11 -3.72
CA ALA A 23 2.36 16.27 -3.09
C ALA A 23 2.58 16.79 -1.66
N CYS A 24 2.31 18.08 -1.41
CA CYS A 24 2.22 18.65 -0.05
C CYS A 24 1.46 19.99 -0.10
N LEU A 25 0.17 19.95 -0.44
CA LEU A 25 -0.78 20.93 0.07
C LEU A 25 -1.90 20.13 0.74
N PRO A 26 -1.77 19.79 2.04
CA PRO A 26 -2.87 19.17 2.75
C PRO A 26 -4.03 20.16 2.76
N ALA A 27 -5.15 19.77 2.14
CA ALA A 27 -6.44 20.32 2.51
C ALA A 27 -6.67 19.92 3.97
N TRP A 28 -6.26 20.82 4.88
CA TRP A 28 -6.41 20.65 6.32
C TRP A 28 -7.89 20.45 6.64
N VAL A 29 -8.26 19.22 6.98
CA VAL A 29 -9.53 18.95 7.65
C VAL A 29 -9.25 18.78 9.12
N GLY A 30 -9.69 19.76 9.91
CA GLY A 30 -9.56 19.77 11.37
C GLY A 30 -8.69 20.88 11.97
N ALA A 31 -8.24 21.89 11.20
CA ALA A 31 -7.45 22.98 11.78
C ALA A 31 -8.33 23.91 12.62
N ALA A 32 -7.88 24.21 13.83
CA ALA A 32 -8.24 25.44 14.53
C ALA A 32 -8.21 26.64 13.55
N PRO A 33 -9.06 27.66 13.73
CA PRO A 33 -9.03 28.86 12.90
C PRO A 33 -7.58 29.37 12.78
N LEU A 34 -7.15 29.68 11.56
CA LEU A 34 -5.84 30.28 11.32
C LEU A 34 -5.68 31.46 12.30
N PRO A 35 -4.55 31.55 13.02
CA PRO A 35 -4.34 32.67 13.92
C PRO A 35 -4.51 33.99 13.17
N PRO A 36 -5.05 35.04 13.81
CA PRO A 36 -5.20 36.34 13.17
C PRO A 36 -3.86 36.84 12.63
N PRO A 37 -3.85 37.56 11.49
CA PRO A 37 -2.62 37.98 10.83
C PRO A 37 -1.72 38.79 11.78
N CYS A 38 -0.44 38.44 11.85
CA CYS A 38 0.53 39.19 12.64
C CYS A 38 0.70 40.60 12.03
N ARG A 39 0.98 41.59 12.89
CA ARG A 39 1.46 42.89 12.43
C ARG A 39 2.76 42.69 11.66
N HIS A 40 2.94 43.45 10.58
CA HIS A 40 4.17 43.44 9.79
C HIS A 40 5.29 44.17 10.54
N VAL A 41 5.82 43.53 11.58
CA VAL A 41 6.99 43.97 12.35
C VAL A 41 8.15 43.05 11.99
N PRO A 42 9.24 43.57 11.41
CA PRO A 42 10.43 42.76 11.14
C PRO A 42 10.95 42.05 12.40
N VAL A 43 11.42 40.82 12.26
CA VAL A 43 11.94 40.02 13.38
C VAL A 43 13.03 40.75 14.17
N ASP A 44 13.90 41.50 13.50
CA ASP A 44 14.99 42.24 14.15
C ASP A 44 14.49 43.37 15.07
N GLN A 45 13.31 43.93 14.76
CA GLN A 45 12.62 44.95 15.56
C GLN A 45 11.71 44.34 16.63
N GLU A 46 11.15 43.15 16.36
CA GLU A 46 10.24 42.45 17.28
C GLU A 46 10.97 41.92 18.53
N ILE A 47 12.17 41.37 18.35
CA ILE A 47 12.97 40.78 19.44
C ILE A 47 14.22 41.64 19.68
N SER A 48 14.34 42.22 20.88
CA SER A 48 15.51 43.03 21.28
C SER A 48 16.63 42.19 21.89
N LEU A 49 17.84 42.76 22.03
CA LEU A 49 18.93 42.11 22.77
C LEU A 49 18.54 41.84 24.24
N GLU A 50 17.90 42.82 24.87
CA GLU A 50 17.43 42.69 26.25
C GLU A 50 16.47 41.52 26.41
N GLU A 51 15.53 41.35 25.46
CA GLU A 51 14.60 40.23 25.46
C GLU A 51 15.32 38.89 25.30
N VAL A 52 16.28 38.76 24.39
CA VAL A 52 17.08 37.53 24.24
C VAL A 52 17.81 37.18 25.54
N LEU A 53 18.46 38.16 26.18
CA LEU A 53 19.20 37.95 27.42
C LEU A 53 18.29 37.66 28.62
N ARG A 54 17.08 38.22 28.65
CA ARG A 54 16.05 37.89 29.65
C ARG A 54 15.65 36.42 29.60
N LEU A 55 15.64 35.84 28.39
CA LEU A 55 15.29 34.44 28.17
C LEU A 55 16.41 33.45 28.51
N VAL A 56 17.64 33.90 28.79
CA VAL A 56 18.73 33.00 29.24
C VAL A 56 18.38 32.40 30.60
N ASP A 57 18.49 31.08 30.72
CA ASP A 57 18.13 30.33 31.92
C ASP A 57 19.14 30.55 33.06
N PRO A 58 18.73 31.17 34.19
CA PRO A 58 19.59 31.32 35.37
C PRO A 58 19.91 29.98 36.04
N GLY A 59 19.11 28.94 35.82
CA GLY A 59 19.36 27.59 36.31
C GLY A 59 20.44 26.84 35.55
N HIS A 60 20.76 27.25 34.31
CA HIS A 60 21.72 26.55 33.47
C HIS A 60 23.17 26.86 33.94
N PRO A 61 23.98 25.86 34.37
CA PRO A 61 25.28 26.11 35.00
C PRO A 61 26.25 26.92 34.16
N ALA A 62 26.26 26.73 32.84
CA ALA A 62 27.13 27.47 31.93
C ALA A 62 26.72 28.95 31.74
N MET A 63 25.51 29.34 32.14
CA MET A 63 24.96 30.68 31.90
C MET A 63 25.23 31.66 33.05
N ARG A 64 25.87 31.23 34.15
CA ARG A 64 26.10 32.05 35.35
C ARG A 64 26.77 33.40 35.04
N GLU A 65 27.82 33.42 34.21
CA GLU A 65 28.51 34.66 33.85
C GLU A 65 27.67 35.57 32.94
N VAL A 66 26.89 34.97 32.03
CA VAL A 66 25.97 35.70 31.15
C VAL A 66 24.90 36.40 32.00
N VAL A 67 24.31 35.67 32.94
CA VAL A 67 23.27 36.14 33.86
C VAL A 67 23.82 37.24 34.77
N ALA A 68 25.01 37.06 35.35
CA ALA A 68 25.64 38.09 36.17
C ALA A 68 25.92 39.38 35.38
N ALA A 69 26.41 39.29 34.14
CA ALA A 69 26.65 40.45 33.29
C ALA A 69 25.34 41.16 32.90
N ARG A 70 24.28 40.40 32.61
CA ARG A 70 22.95 40.93 32.32
C ARG A 70 22.37 41.67 33.53
N ASP A 71 22.41 41.05 34.71
CA ASP A 71 21.83 41.61 35.93
C ASP A 71 22.60 42.85 36.40
N ALA A 72 23.87 42.99 36.02
CA ALA A 72 24.68 44.21 36.18
C ALA A 72 24.40 45.29 35.11
N GLY A 73 23.45 45.08 34.19
CA GLY A 73 23.10 46.00 33.11
C GLY A 73 24.08 46.03 31.94
N ASN A 74 25.11 45.16 31.92
CA ASN A 74 26.11 45.12 30.85
C ASN A 74 25.69 44.15 29.74
N LEU A 75 24.68 44.56 28.96
CA LEU A 75 24.07 43.74 27.91
C LEU A 75 25.07 43.33 26.81
N THR A 76 25.99 44.22 26.44
CA THR A 76 27.06 43.91 25.46
C THR A 76 27.96 42.78 25.97
N ARG A 77 28.41 42.86 27.23
CA ARG A 77 29.21 41.79 27.83
C ARG A 77 28.45 40.48 27.92
N ALA A 78 27.17 40.52 28.29
CA ALA A 78 26.33 39.33 28.37
C ALA A 78 26.16 38.67 26.99
N ARG A 79 25.91 39.44 25.93
CA ARG A 79 25.86 38.96 24.53
C ARG A 79 27.17 38.26 24.14
N ASP A 80 28.31 38.89 24.40
CA ASP A 80 29.62 38.38 24.00
C ASP A 80 30.00 37.11 24.79
N LEU A 81 29.57 37.00 26.06
CA LEU A 81 29.70 35.78 26.85
C LEU A 81 28.84 34.65 26.27
N LEU A 82 27.59 34.93 25.92
CA LEU A 82 26.69 33.95 25.33
C LEU A 82 27.18 33.47 23.96
N ALA A 83 27.66 34.39 23.10
CA ALA A 83 28.23 34.05 21.80
C ALA A 83 29.47 33.15 21.94
N ARG A 84 30.37 33.47 22.88
CA ARG A 84 31.55 32.64 23.17
C ARG A 84 31.17 31.25 23.69
N HIS A 85 30.18 31.15 24.58
CA HIS A 85 29.65 29.85 25.03
C HIS A 85 29.14 29.04 23.83
N MET A 86 28.31 29.65 22.98
CA MET A 86 27.73 28.95 21.81
C MET A 86 28.79 28.51 20.80
N ALA A 87 29.86 29.29 20.61
CA ALA A 87 30.98 28.91 19.74
C ALA A 87 31.79 27.74 20.35
N ALA A 88 32.02 27.76 21.66
CA ALA A 88 32.88 26.79 22.34
C ALA A 88 32.18 25.47 22.72
N ARG A 89 30.86 25.47 22.94
CA ARG A 89 30.15 24.27 23.44
C ARG A 89 30.28 23.07 22.50
N GLU A 90 30.35 21.87 23.08
CA GLU A 90 30.42 20.59 22.34
C GLU A 90 29.10 19.82 22.33
N ARG A 91 28.21 20.13 23.28
CA ARG A 91 26.86 19.58 23.38
C ARG A 91 25.85 20.71 23.61
N PRO A 92 24.58 20.53 23.25
CA PRO A 92 23.99 19.42 22.45
C PRO A 92 24.52 19.35 21.01
N VAL A 93 24.30 18.24 20.31
CA VAL A 93 24.80 17.99 18.94
C VAL A 93 23.65 17.81 17.96
N VAL A 94 23.84 18.30 16.73
CA VAL A 94 22.95 17.96 15.61
C VAL A 94 23.37 16.58 15.05
N PRO A 95 22.49 15.56 15.04
CA PRO A 95 22.80 14.26 14.43
C PRO A 95 22.99 14.38 12.92
N PRO A 96 23.81 13.50 12.32
CA PRO A 96 23.81 13.30 10.87
C PRO A 96 22.48 12.64 10.42
N THR A 97 21.97 13.02 9.26
CA THR A 97 20.84 12.33 8.60
C THR A 97 21.23 10.89 8.27
N ARG A 98 20.48 9.90 8.79
CA ARG A 98 20.73 8.47 8.56
C ARG A 98 19.50 7.70 8.09
N PHE A 99 18.30 8.24 8.28
CA PHE A 99 17.07 7.54 7.90
C PHE A 99 16.84 7.48 6.37
N PRO A 100 16.54 6.29 5.80
CA PRO A 100 16.31 6.12 4.36
C PRO A 100 15.04 6.84 3.89
N GLY A 101 15.04 7.32 2.64
CA GLY A 101 13.87 7.96 2.03
C GLY A 101 13.69 9.44 2.37
N LEU A 102 14.52 10.01 3.24
CA LEU A 102 14.63 11.47 3.41
C LEU A 102 15.46 12.05 2.25
N GLY A 103 14.78 12.41 1.15
CA GLY A 103 15.39 13.15 0.04
C GLY A 103 15.76 14.61 0.44
N PRO A 104 16.43 15.37 -0.45
CA PRO A 104 16.76 16.79 -0.22
C PRO A 104 15.53 17.73 -0.25
N GLY A 105 14.31 17.22 -0.40
CA GLY A 105 13.06 17.98 -0.46
C GLY A 105 12.34 18.07 0.89
N ASN A 106 11.61 19.18 1.10
CA ASN A 106 10.82 19.57 2.27
C ASN A 106 11.23 18.95 3.62
N SER A 107 12.16 19.67 4.26
CA SER A 107 12.39 19.86 5.70
C SER A 107 12.41 18.65 6.61
N THR A 108 13.53 18.47 7.28
CA THR A 108 13.79 17.70 8.49
C THR A 108 15.29 17.58 8.41
N LEU A 109 15.92 18.72 8.73
CA LEU A 109 17.35 19.03 8.64
C LEU A 109 18.06 18.52 7.39
N ILE A 110 18.04 19.41 6.40
CA ILE A 110 18.76 19.35 5.14
C ILE A 110 20.15 19.93 5.39
N LEU A 111 21.23 19.25 5.00
CA LEU A 111 22.57 19.85 4.89
C LEU A 111 23.47 19.20 3.80
N PRO A 112 23.03 19.10 2.52
CA PRO A 112 23.91 18.74 1.42
C PRO A 112 24.55 19.97 0.77
N GLY A 113 25.86 19.89 0.57
CA GLY A 113 26.68 20.81 -0.21
C GLY A 113 28.13 20.33 -0.14
N SER A 114 28.59 19.64 -1.18
CA SER A 114 29.93 19.05 -1.27
C SER A 114 30.94 20.03 -1.88
N ALA A 115 32.23 19.72 -1.85
CA ALA A 115 33.22 20.47 -2.63
C ALA A 115 32.87 20.51 -4.15
N ALA A 116 32.14 19.51 -4.67
CA ALA A 116 31.69 19.49 -6.07
C ALA A 116 30.54 20.47 -6.35
N ASP A 117 29.73 20.84 -5.35
CA ASP A 117 28.66 21.83 -5.50
C ASP A 117 29.19 23.28 -5.50
N ARG A 118 30.44 23.48 -5.07
CA ARG A 118 31.09 24.80 -4.95
C ARG A 118 30.90 25.68 -6.19
N ALA A 119 31.16 25.11 -7.37
CA ALA A 119 31.06 25.84 -8.63
C ALA A 119 29.62 26.27 -8.95
N ARG A 120 28.62 25.44 -8.61
CA ARG A 120 27.20 25.78 -8.75
C ARG A 120 26.86 26.93 -7.82
N VAL A 121 27.09 26.79 -6.52
CA VAL A 121 26.68 27.79 -5.52
C VAL A 121 27.37 29.15 -5.74
N ASP A 122 28.62 29.16 -6.20
CA ASP A 122 29.37 30.38 -6.55
C ASP A 122 28.77 31.12 -7.77
N GLN A 123 28.12 30.38 -8.68
CA GLN A 123 27.45 30.95 -9.85
C GLN A 123 25.96 31.23 -9.61
N THR A 124 25.35 30.61 -8.61
CA THR A 124 23.92 30.74 -8.27
C THR A 124 23.71 31.54 -6.98
N THR A 125 23.67 30.87 -5.83
CA THR A 125 23.28 31.40 -4.52
C THR A 125 24.16 32.58 -4.09
N MET A 126 25.47 32.50 -4.28
CA MET A 126 26.42 33.59 -3.96
C MET A 126 26.26 34.83 -4.84
N ARG A 127 25.49 34.72 -5.93
CA ARG A 127 25.13 35.84 -6.83
C ARG A 127 23.65 36.19 -6.75
N HIS A 128 22.94 35.68 -5.74
CA HIS A 128 21.49 35.82 -5.56
C HIS A 128 20.67 35.38 -6.78
N ARG A 129 21.17 34.36 -7.49
CA ARG A 129 20.47 33.70 -8.59
C ARG A 129 19.89 32.39 -8.11
N PHE A 130 18.58 32.33 -8.00
CA PHE A 130 17.88 31.19 -7.41
C PHE A 130 17.10 30.46 -8.48
N THR A 131 17.47 29.20 -8.71
CA THR A 131 16.70 28.26 -9.53
C THR A 131 15.82 27.44 -8.60
N LEU A 132 14.57 27.89 -8.44
CA LEU A 132 13.61 27.23 -7.56
C LEU A 132 12.42 26.73 -8.35
N ARG A 133 11.73 25.79 -7.74
CA ARG A 133 10.53 25.22 -8.31
C ARG A 133 9.36 26.18 -8.15
N ASN A 134 8.55 26.29 -9.19
CA ASN A 134 7.26 26.94 -9.10
C ASN A 134 6.18 25.88 -9.32
N ASN A 135 5.76 25.23 -8.22
CA ASN A 135 4.81 24.13 -8.30
C ASN A 135 3.49 24.56 -8.93
N ASP A 136 2.93 25.73 -8.55
CA ASP A 136 1.65 26.15 -9.11
C ASP A 136 1.73 26.42 -10.61
N ALA A 137 2.90 26.79 -11.11
CA ALA A 137 3.13 26.96 -12.54
C ALA A 137 3.57 25.69 -13.25
N GLY A 138 3.93 24.66 -12.48
CA GLY A 138 4.70 23.54 -12.99
C GLY A 138 5.88 24.05 -13.81
N THR A 139 6.78 24.79 -13.19
CA THR A 139 8.01 25.23 -13.84
C THR A 139 9.16 25.15 -12.85
N VAL A 140 10.38 25.20 -13.37
CA VAL A 140 11.58 25.51 -12.58
C VAL A 140 12.08 26.83 -13.13
N GLU A 141 12.07 27.85 -12.28
CA GLU A 141 12.31 29.23 -12.69
C GLU A 141 13.57 29.76 -12.03
N THR A 142 14.38 30.46 -12.81
CA THR A 142 15.58 31.12 -12.31
C THR A 142 15.38 32.62 -12.30
N TYR A 143 15.60 33.24 -11.15
CA TYR A 143 15.57 34.70 -11.02
C TYR A 143 16.87 35.20 -10.40
N ASP A 144 17.37 36.31 -10.95
CA ASP A 144 18.42 37.13 -10.35
C ASP A 144 17.72 38.19 -9.49
N LEU A 145 17.91 38.12 -8.18
CA LEU A 145 17.27 39.04 -7.23
C LEU A 145 18.11 40.30 -6.97
N GLY A 146 19.23 40.45 -7.67
CA GLY A 146 20.16 41.56 -7.50
C GLY A 146 20.90 41.52 -6.16
N PRO A 147 21.76 42.52 -5.89
CA PRO A 147 22.63 42.54 -4.71
C PRO A 147 21.86 42.71 -3.39
N ARG A 148 20.62 43.20 -3.43
CA ARG A 148 19.73 43.32 -2.26
C ARG A 148 18.45 42.56 -2.52
N ILE A 149 18.31 41.40 -1.87
CA ILE A 149 17.11 40.56 -1.99
C ILE A 149 15.93 41.28 -1.32
N GLU A 150 14.87 41.51 -2.10
CA GLU A 150 13.55 41.95 -1.61
C GLU A 150 12.71 40.71 -1.25
N TRP A 151 12.80 40.23 0.00
CA TRP A 151 12.28 38.91 0.41
C TRP A 151 10.77 38.72 0.30
N MET A 152 10.02 39.83 0.23
CA MET A 152 8.56 39.84 0.10
C MET A 152 8.09 40.12 -1.32
N LYS A 153 8.99 40.24 -2.29
CA LYS A 153 8.62 40.46 -3.68
C LYS A 153 8.73 39.15 -4.44
N ASN A 154 7.61 38.69 -4.98
CA ASN A 154 7.61 37.52 -5.85
C ASN A 154 7.95 37.96 -7.29
N PRO A 155 9.09 37.52 -7.87
CA PRO A 155 9.43 37.83 -9.25
C PRO A 155 8.59 37.03 -10.27
N GLY A 156 7.96 35.93 -9.84
CA GLY A 156 7.11 35.07 -10.66
C GLY A 156 5.62 35.38 -10.52
N LYS A 157 4.82 34.87 -11.47
CA LYS A 157 3.34 35.01 -11.45
C LYS A 157 2.66 34.01 -10.51
N ALA A 158 3.31 32.89 -10.21
CA ALA A 158 2.82 31.83 -9.34
C ALA A 158 3.53 31.83 -7.97
N LEU A 159 2.88 31.32 -6.92
CA LEU A 159 3.22 31.60 -5.51
C LEU A 159 4.29 30.68 -4.92
N SER A 160 4.46 29.47 -5.46
CA SER A 160 5.32 28.44 -4.85
C SER A 160 6.79 28.82 -4.90
N TRP A 161 7.22 29.58 -5.90
CA TRP A 161 8.63 29.99 -6.02
C TRP A 161 9.09 30.81 -4.81
N ILE A 162 8.32 31.85 -4.44
CA ILE A 162 8.66 32.74 -3.32
C ILE A 162 8.53 32.02 -1.97
N LEU A 163 7.62 31.04 -1.88
CA LEU A 163 7.49 30.14 -0.74
C LEU A 163 8.80 29.35 -0.52
N TYR A 164 9.32 28.68 -1.55
CA TYR A 164 10.57 27.91 -1.43
C TYR A 164 11.80 28.76 -1.13
N LEU A 165 11.86 29.99 -1.67
CA LEU A 165 12.92 30.93 -1.32
C LEU A 165 12.89 31.20 0.19
N ASN A 166 11.69 31.47 0.73
CA ASN A 166 11.49 31.83 2.12
C ASN A 166 11.52 30.65 3.10
N GLN A 167 11.60 29.41 2.63
CA GLN A 167 12.00 28.28 3.48
C GLN A 167 13.50 28.31 3.85
N LEU A 168 14.29 29.18 3.21
CA LEU A 168 15.73 29.35 3.45
C LEU A 168 16.55 28.05 3.28
N ASN A 169 16.07 27.11 2.45
CA ASN A 169 16.75 25.84 2.17
C ASN A 169 18.20 26.08 1.65
N HIS A 170 18.39 27.12 0.84
CA HIS A 170 19.67 27.48 0.22
C HIS A 170 20.74 27.90 1.26
N LEU A 171 20.36 28.44 2.41
CA LEU A 171 21.32 28.79 3.46
C LEU A 171 21.85 27.55 4.18
N ALA A 172 21.02 26.51 4.30
CA ALA A 172 21.49 25.21 4.78
C ALA A 172 22.44 24.56 3.75
N GLU A 173 22.17 24.67 2.44
CA GLU A 173 23.11 24.22 1.40
C GLU A 173 24.47 24.93 1.50
N LEU A 174 24.49 26.26 1.65
CA LEU A 174 25.73 27.02 1.86
C LEU A 174 26.49 26.56 3.11
N ALA A 175 25.78 26.28 4.20
CA ALA A 175 26.39 25.75 5.41
C ALA A 175 27.02 24.37 5.15
N GLY A 176 26.41 23.53 4.31
CA GLY A 176 27.01 22.28 3.83
C GLY A 176 28.36 22.50 3.13
N VAL A 177 28.40 23.43 2.17
CA VAL A 177 29.65 23.76 1.45
C VAL A 177 30.71 24.35 2.40
N TYR A 178 30.31 25.19 3.34
CA TYR A 178 31.21 25.74 4.36
C TYR A 178 31.79 24.64 5.26
N ARG A 179 30.97 23.68 5.70
CA ARG A 179 31.43 22.52 6.50
C ARG A 179 32.58 21.80 5.82
N ASP A 180 32.48 21.60 4.51
CA ASP A 180 33.40 20.79 3.71
C ASP A 180 34.63 21.57 3.24
N THR A 181 34.50 22.87 2.98
CA THR A 181 35.58 23.71 2.41
C THR A 181 36.27 24.62 3.41
N ARG A 182 35.57 25.00 4.49
CA ARG A 182 35.97 26.04 5.45
C ARG A 182 36.24 27.42 4.82
N ASP A 183 35.73 27.69 3.62
CA ASP A 183 35.86 28.99 2.95
C ASP A 183 34.87 30.00 3.55
N GLU A 184 35.39 30.98 4.29
CA GLU A 184 34.61 31.92 5.10
C GLU A 184 33.59 32.75 4.30
N LYS A 185 33.76 32.89 2.98
CA LYS A 185 32.79 33.62 2.14
C LYS A 185 31.37 33.04 2.25
N TYR A 186 31.25 31.72 2.45
CA TYR A 186 29.95 31.06 2.58
C TYR A 186 29.31 31.35 3.94
N ALA A 187 30.09 31.35 5.02
CA ALA A 187 29.60 31.71 6.36
C ALA A 187 29.18 33.18 6.42
N ALA A 188 29.98 34.08 5.83
CA ALA A 188 29.65 35.50 5.71
C ALA A 188 28.35 35.74 4.92
N GLU A 189 28.15 35.01 3.82
CA GLU A 189 26.94 35.12 3.00
C GLU A 189 25.68 34.67 3.75
N ILE A 190 25.76 33.58 4.52
CA ILE A 190 24.65 33.10 5.36
C ILE A 190 24.23 34.20 6.35
N VAL A 191 25.19 34.86 7.00
CA VAL A 191 24.93 35.96 7.94
C VAL A 191 24.28 37.14 7.23
N ALA A 192 24.79 37.53 6.06
CA ALA A 192 24.29 38.66 5.29
C ALA A 192 22.83 38.43 4.86
N GLN A 193 22.51 37.26 4.30
CA GLN A 193 21.17 36.94 3.85
C GLN A 193 20.18 36.79 5.02
N LEU A 194 20.57 36.12 6.12
CA LEU A 194 19.71 35.98 7.30
C LEU A 194 19.44 37.34 7.95
N SER A 195 20.45 38.19 8.07
CA SER A 195 20.29 39.55 8.61
C SER A 195 19.33 40.36 7.74
N SER A 196 19.54 40.35 6.42
CA SER A 196 18.65 40.99 5.45
C SER A 196 17.20 40.46 5.56
N TRP A 197 17.02 39.17 5.78
CA TRP A 197 15.70 38.56 5.96
C TRP A 197 15.02 39.06 7.24
N THR A 198 15.71 39.01 8.39
CA THR A 198 15.15 39.43 9.69
C THR A 198 14.81 40.92 9.77
N GLN A 199 15.47 41.75 8.96
CA GLN A 199 15.19 43.19 8.84
C GLN A 199 13.96 43.51 7.97
N GLN A 200 13.51 42.56 7.14
CA GLN A 200 12.41 42.77 6.19
C GLN A 200 11.14 42.01 6.59
N CYS A 201 11.27 40.77 7.04
CA CYS A 201 10.15 39.86 7.22
C CYS A 201 9.75 39.71 8.69
N CYS A 202 8.45 39.53 8.93
CA CYS A 202 7.89 39.26 10.25
C CYS A 202 7.85 37.76 10.57
N ARG A 203 7.68 37.41 11.86
CA ARG A 203 7.74 36.01 12.32
C ARG A 203 6.74 35.05 11.65
N CYS A 204 5.57 35.54 11.25
CA CYS A 204 4.52 34.73 10.63
C CYS A 204 4.68 34.63 9.11
N TYR A 205 5.66 35.31 8.51
CA TYR A 205 5.76 35.41 7.06
C TYR A 205 5.96 34.02 6.42
N GLY A 206 4.96 33.60 5.63
CA GLY A 206 5.06 32.44 4.76
C GLY A 206 5.46 32.85 3.34
N TYR A 207 4.53 33.51 2.65
CA TYR A 207 4.69 33.92 1.26
C TYR A 207 3.73 35.06 0.87
N MET A 208 3.85 35.57 -0.34
CA MET A 208 2.90 36.54 -0.93
C MET A 208 1.90 35.86 -1.87
N ARG A 209 0.63 36.24 -1.77
CA ARG A 209 -0.43 35.87 -2.72
C ARG A 209 -1.22 37.11 -3.11
N ALA A 210 -1.23 37.45 -4.41
CA ALA A 210 -1.91 38.64 -4.93
C ALA A 210 -1.58 39.90 -4.10
N GLU A 211 -0.28 40.13 -3.89
CA GLU A 211 0.27 41.26 -3.11
C GLU A 211 -0.14 41.30 -1.62
N ARG A 212 -0.69 40.21 -1.09
CA ARG A 212 -1.00 40.05 0.34
C ARG A 212 -0.09 39.03 0.99
N MET A 213 0.38 39.35 2.19
CA MET A 213 1.14 38.43 3.03
C MET A 213 0.23 37.31 3.54
N VAL A 214 0.70 36.06 3.40
CA VAL A 214 0.02 34.86 3.89
C VAL A 214 0.86 34.22 5.00
N PRO A 215 0.30 34.09 6.22
CA PRO A 215 0.92 33.30 7.28
C PRO A 215 0.96 31.81 6.95
N SER A 216 2.09 31.14 7.18
CA SER A 216 2.23 29.69 6.95
C SER A 216 3.06 29.03 8.05
N GLY A 217 2.42 28.26 8.93
CA GLY A 217 3.12 27.44 9.93
C GLY A 217 4.04 26.40 9.28
N MET A 218 3.73 25.93 8.07
CA MET A 218 4.57 24.99 7.33
C MET A 218 5.90 25.65 6.92
N GLU A 219 5.86 26.88 6.39
CA GLU A 219 7.08 27.60 5.99
C GLU A 219 7.93 27.99 7.18
N VAL A 220 7.29 28.46 8.26
CA VAL A 220 7.97 28.80 9.52
C VAL A 220 8.65 27.57 10.13
N ARG A 221 8.01 26.40 10.05
CA ARG A 221 8.59 25.13 10.50
C ARG A 221 9.80 24.75 9.65
N ASN A 222 9.63 24.79 8.33
CA ASN A 222 10.63 24.38 7.36
C ASN A 222 11.92 25.21 7.51
N ARG A 223 11.79 26.54 7.54
CA ARG A 223 12.93 27.44 7.73
C ARG A 223 13.59 27.33 9.10
N LEU A 224 12.80 27.09 10.15
CA LEU A 224 13.34 26.90 11.49
C LEU A 224 14.27 25.68 11.53
N CYS A 225 13.83 24.55 10.97
CA CYS A 225 14.67 23.36 10.82
C CYS A 225 16.00 23.71 10.13
N ASN A 226 15.93 24.29 8.92
CA ASN A 226 17.13 24.58 8.13
C ASN A 226 18.12 25.50 8.85
N MET A 227 17.62 26.49 9.58
CA MET A 227 18.49 27.46 10.27
C MET A 227 19.13 26.87 11.53
N VAL A 228 18.47 25.93 12.21
CA VAL A 228 19.09 25.16 13.31
C VAL A 228 20.29 24.36 12.78
N ALA A 229 20.12 23.70 11.63
CA ALA A 229 21.20 23.00 10.94
C ALA A 229 22.35 23.93 10.55
N ALA A 230 22.04 25.02 9.84
CA ALA A 230 23.04 25.97 9.38
C ALA A 230 23.85 26.55 10.55
N TYR A 231 23.16 26.95 11.63
CA TYR A 231 23.78 27.50 12.83
C TYR A 231 24.77 26.55 13.49
N ASP A 232 24.45 25.26 13.64
CA ASP A 232 25.39 24.30 14.26
C ASP A 232 26.71 24.19 13.49
N VAL A 233 26.66 24.30 12.16
CA VAL A 233 27.85 24.29 11.32
C VAL A 233 28.64 25.59 11.43
N VAL A 234 27.95 26.74 11.37
CA VAL A 234 28.63 28.04 11.28
C VAL A 234 28.99 28.62 12.65
N ARG A 235 28.43 28.18 13.79
CA ARG A 235 28.65 28.75 15.15
C ARG A 235 30.10 28.95 15.59
N ARG A 236 31.07 28.29 14.92
CA ARG A 236 32.52 28.40 15.16
C ARG A 236 33.26 29.30 14.18
N SER A 237 32.58 29.78 13.14
CA SER A 237 33.13 30.65 12.10
C SER A 237 33.49 32.02 12.69
N PRO A 238 34.65 32.60 12.32
CA PRO A 238 34.96 34.00 12.59
C PRO A 238 33.93 35.00 12.04
N SER A 239 33.22 34.63 10.96
CA SER A 239 32.13 35.46 10.39
C SER A 239 30.93 35.58 11.32
N LEU A 240 30.82 34.70 12.32
CA LEU A 240 29.78 34.72 13.34
C LEU A 240 30.19 35.57 14.55
N THR A 241 30.15 36.87 14.33
CA THR A 241 30.33 37.88 15.38
C THR A 241 29.22 37.78 16.45
N PRO A 242 29.39 38.37 17.64
CA PRO A 242 28.33 38.41 18.64
C PRO A 242 26.99 38.99 18.15
N ASP A 243 27.01 39.93 17.20
CA ASP A 243 25.79 40.47 16.57
C ASP A 243 25.18 39.50 15.56
N ALA A 244 26.00 38.77 14.80
CA ALA A 244 25.50 37.71 13.91
C ALA A 244 24.83 36.57 14.72
N HIS A 245 25.42 36.20 15.86
CA HIS A 245 24.81 35.29 16.83
C HIS A 245 23.44 35.79 17.30
N LEU A 246 23.33 37.08 17.65
CA LEU A 246 22.08 37.70 18.05
C LEU A 246 21.00 37.59 16.96
N THR A 247 21.36 37.81 15.68
CA THR A 247 20.42 37.64 14.55
C THR A 247 19.81 36.23 14.51
N PHE A 248 20.63 35.19 14.68
CA PHE A 248 20.14 33.81 14.74
C PHE A 248 19.20 33.58 15.94
N TRP A 249 19.57 34.05 17.13
CA TRP A 249 18.72 33.87 18.33
C TRP A 249 17.37 34.57 18.19
N LYS A 250 17.36 35.81 17.68
CA LYS A 250 16.12 36.54 17.38
C LYS A 250 15.24 35.76 16.40
N PHE A 251 15.84 35.24 15.33
CA PHE A 251 15.16 34.41 14.33
C PHE A 251 14.53 33.16 14.95
N PHE A 252 15.29 32.42 15.76
CA PHE A 252 14.81 31.18 16.40
C PHE A 252 13.65 31.44 17.35
N ILE A 253 13.77 32.42 18.25
CA ILE A 253 12.74 32.79 19.21
C ILE A 253 11.46 33.23 18.48
N ALA A 254 11.59 34.09 17.46
CA ALA A 254 10.45 34.58 16.69
C ALA A 254 9.70 33.44 15.97
N CYS A 255 10.42 32.57 15.26
CA CYS A 255 9.83 31.43 14.56
C CYS A 255 9.23 30.40 15.54
N ALA A 256 9.89 30.13 16.66
CA ALA A 256 9.38 29.20 17.67
C ALA A 256 8.07 29.70 18.30
N ARG A 257 8.03 30.98 18.70
CA ARG A 257 6.82 31.62 19.23
C ARG A 257 5.68 31.65 18.22
N GLU A 258 5.98 31.81 16.94
CA GLU A 258 4.97 31.70 15.89
C GLU A 258 4.47 30.27 15.73
N LEU A 259 5.35 29.26 15.68
CA LEU A 259 4.97 27.86 15.54
C LEU A 259 4.13 27.33 16.69
N MET A 260 4.35 27.80 17.92
CA MET A 260 3.53 27.46 19.08
C MET A 260 2.05 27.87 18.92
N ARG A 261 1.73 28.75 17.96
CA ARG A 261 0.34 29.16 17.66
C ARG A 261 -0.38 28.18 16.74
N TYR A 262 0.33 27.23 16.13
CA TYR A 262 -0.27 26.26 15.22
C TYR A 262 -0.30 24.86 15.86
N GLY A 263 -1.49 24.27 15.94
CA GLY A 263 -1.64 22.83 16.17
C GLY A 263 -1.21 22.03 14.94
N GLY A 264 -0.69 20.82 15.12
CA GLY A 264 -0.38 19.82 14.08
C GLY A 264 0.62 20.22 12.99
N THR A 265 1.34 21.33 13.13
CA THR A 265 2.36 21.76 12.13
C THR A 265 3.76 21.98 12.72
N SER A 266 3.99 22.02 14.04
CA SER A 266 5.28 22.51 14.58
C SER A 266 6.36 21.44 14.82
N TYR A 267 6.03 20.15 14.77
CA TYR A 267 6.78 19.08 15.45
C TYR A 267 8.16 18.66 14.91
N PRO A 268 8.61 18.97 13.68
CA PRO A 268 10.03 18.84 13.36
C PRO A 268 10.80 20.15 13.60
N GLY A 269 10.13 21.30 13.79
CA GLY A 269 10.79 22.59 13.96
C GLY A 269 11.11 22.91 15.41
N LEU A 270 10.11 22.75 16.30
CA LEU A 270 10.27 23.09 17.71
C LEU A 270 11.14 22.09 18.47
N LEU A 271 11.03 20.79 18.18
CA LEU A 271 11.73 19.74 18.94
C LEU A 271 13.25 19.80 18.75
N PRO A 272 13.80 19.85 17.53
CA PRO A 272 15.23 20.09 17.32
C PRO A 272 15.72 21.40 17.94
N LEU A 273 14.96 22.50 17.82
CA LEU A 273 15.35 23.77 18.43
C LEU A 273 15.45 23.65 19.96
N ALA A 274 14.43 23.07 20.59
CA ALA A 274 14.38 22.88 22.04
C ALA A 274 15.56 22.03 22.55
N VAL A 275 15.91 20.97 21.82
CA VAL A 275 17.05 20.11 22.17
C VAL A 275 18.38 20.84 21.97
N ILE A 276 18.53 21.66 20.94
CA ILE A 276 19.80 22.33 20.62
C ILE A 276 20.03 23.58 21.47
N PHE A 277 19.00 24.21 22.02
CA PHE A 277 19.14 25.44 22.80
C PHE A 277 18.57 25.34 24.22
N PRO A 278 19.09 24.43 25.08
CA PRO A 278 18.68 24.31 26.47
C PRO A 278 19.04 25.55 27.32
N GLU A 279 19.89 26.44 26.82
CA GLU A 279 20.30 27.67 27.51
C GLU A 279 19.18 28.71 27.64
N PHE A 280 18.09 28.58 26.89
CA PHE A 280 16.92 29.47 26.98
C PHE A 280 15.81 28.85 27.83
N GLN A 281 15.19 29.65 28.70
CA GLN A 281 14.06 29.25 29.55
C GLN A 281 12.83 28.79 28.74
N GLU A 282 12.64 29.33 27.52
CA GLU A 282 11.55 28.93 26.63
C GLU A 282 11.76 27.57 25.95
N SER A 283 12.96 26.98 26.01
CA SER A 283 13.26 25.67 25.42
C SER A 283 12.29 24.59 25.87
N ARG A 284 11.90 24.60 27.16
CA ARG A 284 10.89 23.69 27.71
C ARG A 284 9.52 23.87 27.07
N ALA A 285 9.06 25.11 26.88
CA ALA A 285 7.78 25.40 26.23
C ALA A 285 7.79 24.97 24.76
N TRP A 286 8.91 25.19 24.06
CA TRP A 286 9.09 24.70 22.68
C TRP A 286 9.04 23.17 22.63
N PHE A 287 9.69 22.49 23.57
CA PHE A 287 9.68 21.02 23.66
C PHE A 287 8.26 20.50 23.89
N GLU A 288 7.55 21.02 24.90
CA GLU A 288 6.19 20.60 25.25
C GLU A 288 5.21 20.82 24.08
N ALA A 289 5.26 21.99 23.42
CA ALA A 289 4.43 22.27 22.25
C ALA A 289 4.78 21.37 21.05
N GLY A 290 6.06 21.14 20.81
CA GLY A 290 6.53 20.23 19.75
C GLY A 290 6.13 18.78 20.00
N ALA A 291 6.25 18.30 21.24
CA ALA A 291 5.88 16.94 21.65
C ALA A 291 4.36 16.73 21.56
N ALA A 292 3.56 17.71 21.98
CA ALA A 292 2.10 17.67 21.83
C ALA A 292 1.70 17.58 20.35
N ASN A 293 2.34 18.35 19.48
CA ASN A 293 2.08 18.30 18.04
C ASN A 293 2.56 17.01 17.37
N LEU A 294 3.68 16.44 17.82
CA LEU A 294 4.14 15.13 17.33
C LEU A 294 3.16 14.04 17.73
N ARG A 295 2.74 14.02 19.00
CA ARG A 295 1.72 13.11 19.53
C ARG A 295 0.42 13.21 18.74
N ALA A 296 -0.07 14.43 18.50
CA ALA A 296 -1.28 14.66 17.73
C ALA A 296 -1.21 14.00 16.34
N MET A 297 -0.02 13.95 15.73
CA MET A 297 0.16 13.39 14.39
C MET A 297 0.35 11.86 14.36
N ILE A 298 1.21 11.29 15.21
CA ILE A 298 1.59 9.86 15.14
C ILE A 298 0.91 8.98 16.19
N VAL A 299 0.23 9.57 17.18
CA VAL A 299 -0.54 8.84 18.18
C VAL A 299 -2.03 9.08 17.95
N ASP A 300 -2.46 10.34 18.06
CA ASP A 300 -3.88 10.67 18.15
C ASP A 300 -4.61 10.44 16.81
N ARG A 301 -3.90 10.52 15.68
CA ARG A 301 -4.42 10.30 14.31
C ARG A 301 -4.11 8.90 13.74
N THR A 302 -3.62 7.99 14.57
CA THR A 302 -3.25 6.63 14.14
C THR A 302 -4.13 5.63 14.86
N SER A 303 -4.70 4.69 14.11
CA SER A 303 -5.50 3.59 14.65
C SER A 303 -4.67 2.71 15.59
N PRO A 304 -5.30 1.84 16.40
CA PRO A 304 -4.60 0.93 17.30
C PRO A 304 -3.53 0.07 16.61
N GLU A 305 -3.80 -0.42 15.40
CA GLU A 305 -2.87 -1.25 14.62
C GLU A 305 -1.92 -0.46 13.71
N GLY A 306 -2.24 0.79 13.36
CA GLY A 306 -1.29 1.66 12.66
C GLY A 306 -1.78 2.38 11.42
N ALA A 307 -3.03 2.21 10.98
CA ALA A 307 -3.59 2.99 9.87
C ALA A 307 -3.69 4.47 10.27
N TRP A 308 -3.22 5.36 9.40
CA TRP A 308 -3.36 6.81 9.60
C TRP A 308 -4.76 7.26 9.14
N ASP A 309 -5.32 8.27 9.82
CA ASP A 309 -6.70 8.73 9.62
C ASP A 309 -7.03 9.27 8.22
N THR A 310 -6.05 9.36 7.32
CA THR A 310 -6.26 9.72 5.92
C THR A 310 -6.75 8.55 5.06
N HIS A 311 -6.61 7.30 5.54
CA HIS A 311 -6.96 6.06 4.83
C HIS A 311 -6.51 6.03 3.36
N SER A 312 -5.24 6.39 3.16
CA SER A 312 -4.56 6.35 1.87
C SER A 312 -3.15 5.81 2.08
N ILE A 313 -2.76 4.83 1.26
CA ILE A 313 -1.42 4.25 1.28
C ILE A 313 -0.35 5.29 0.98
N SER A 314 -0.62 6.23 0.06
CA SER A 314 0.32 7.30 -0.26
C SER A 314 0.54 8.26 0.91
N TYR A 315 -0.49 8.51 1.73
CA TYR A 315 -0.41 9.43 2.86
C TYR A 315 0.05 8.78 4.16
N GLN A 316 -0.05 7.46 4.29
CA GLN A 316 0.33 6.69 5.47
C GLN A 316 1.74 7.02 6.01
N THR A 317 2.71 7.31 5.14
CA THR A 317 4.08 7.63 5.56
C THR A 317 4.34 9.11 5.79
N VAL A 318 3.41 10.02 5.49
CA VAL A 318 3.69 11.47 5.51
C VAL A 318 4.23 11.93 6.85
N SER A 319 3.79 11.33 7.96
CA SER A 319 4.19 11.66 9.33
C SER A 319 5.51 11.02 9.78
N VAL A 320 5.90 9.91 9.16
CA VAL A 320 6.97 9.03 9.65
C VAL A 320 8.38 9.61 9.47
N PRO A 321 8.79 10.10 8.28
CA PRO A 321 10.13 10.68 8.10
C PRO A 321 10.39 11.87 9.03
N TRP A 322 9.35 12.65 9.35
CA TRP A 322 9.45 13.75 10.30
C TRP A 322 9.64 13.28 11.74
N ALA A 323 8.89 12.25 12.14
CA ALA A 323 9.07 11.63 13.44
C ALA A 323 10.47 10.98 13.56
N ALA A 324 10.93 10.28 12.51
CA ALA A 324 12.25 9.68 12.45
C ALA A 324 13.36 10.74 12.63
N ARG A 325 13.20 11.93 12.05
CA ARG A 325 14.16 13.03 12.28
C ARG A 325 14.20 13.47 13.74
N VAL A 326 13.04 13.62 14.35
CA VAL A 326 12.96 13.94 15.79
C VAL A 326 13.67 12.85 16.59
N LEU A 327 13.46 11.58 16.24
CA LEU A 327 14.12 10.46 16.89
C LEU A 327 15.65 10.52 16.78
N GLU A 328 16.20 10.87 15.61
CA GLU A 328 17.65 11.08 15.46
C GLU A 328 18.19 12.12 16.46
N PHE A 329 17.43 13.20 16.70
CA PHE A 329 17.81 14.25 17.67
C PHE A 329 17.79 13.75 19.10
N MET A 330 16.77 12.98 19.44
CA MET A 330 16.62 12.38 20.76
C MET A 330 17.74 11.37 21.02
N ASP A 331 17.99 10.46 20.08
CA ASP A 331 19.02 9.41 20.20
C ASP A 331 20.44 10.01 20.25
N ALA A 332 20.69 11.16 19.62
CA ALA A 332 21.99 11.85 19.68
C ALA A 332 22.19 12.69 20.96
N ASN A 333 21.12 13.02 21.67
CA ASN A 333 21.15 13.86 22.88
C ASN A 333 20.41 13.22 24.06
N PRO A 334 20.79 12.00 24.49
CA PRO A 334 20.08 11.26 25.54
C PRO A 334 20.21 11.93 26.91
N GLY A 335 19.24 11.68 27.79
CA GLY A 335 19.26 12.13 29.19
C GLY A 335 18.74 13.55 29.45
N ALA A 336 18.34 14.29 28.42
CA ALA A 336 17.60 15.54 28.62
C ALA A 336 16.13 15.25 29.01
N PRO A 337 15.47 16.10 29.83
CA PRO A 337 14.10 15.85 30.29
C PRO A 337 13.12 15.60 29.15
N GLY A 338 12.39 14.48 29.20
CA GLY A 338 11.36 14.11 28.22
C GLY A 338 11.87 13.49 26.91
N VAL A 339 13.18 13.48 26.65
CA VAL A 339 13.79 12.98 25.41
C VAL A 339 13.58 11.47 25.22
N ASP A 340 13.89 10.66 26.24
CA ASP A 340 13.83 9.19 26.13
C ASP A 340 12.39 8.69 25.98
N GLU A 341 11.43 9.33 26.68
CA GLU A 341 10.00 9.01 26.57
C GLU A 341 9.48 9.32 25.16
N LEU A 342 9.87 10.47 24.60
CA LEU A 342 9.49 10.88 23.26
C LEU A 342 10.11 9.97 22.19
N ALA A 343 11.39 9.58 22.34
CA ALA A 343 12.05 8.61 21.46
C ALA A 343 11.32 7.26 21.47
N ALA A 344 10.96 6.74 22.65
CA ALA A 344 10.21 5.50 22.78
C ALA A 344 8.81 5.60 22.17
N MET A 345 8.14 6.75 22.29
CA MET A 345 6.86 7.01 21.63
C MET A 345 7.02 6.96 20.10
N VAL A 346 8.01 7.66 19.54
CA VAL A 346 8.27 7.67 18.10
C VAL A 346 8.57 6.27 17.58
N LYS A 347 9.49 5.52 18.22
CA LYS A 347 9.83 4.14 17.82
C LYS A 347 8.59 3.25 17.78
N ARG A 348 7.74 3.33 18.81
CA ARG A 348 6.52 2.54 18.90
C ARG A 348 5.50 2.90 17.82
N GLN A 349 5.23 4.19 17.60
CA GLN A 349 4.18 4.62 16.66
C GLN A 349 4.64 4.60 15.20
N GLY A 350 5.89 4.97 14.93
CA GLY A 350 6.49 4.81 13.61
C GLY A 350 6.50 3.35 13.17
N GLY A 351 6.79 2.41 14.09
CA GLY A 351 6.69 0.98 13.83
C GLY A 351 5.27 0.54 13.45
N LYS A 352 4.24 1.03 14.14
CA LYS A 352 2.83 0.76 13.77
C LYS A 352 2.47 1.31 12.39
N LEU A 353 2.75 2.60 12.15
CA LEU A 353 2.47 3.28 10.88
C LEU A 353 3.13 2.57 9.69
N LEU A 354 4.36 2.08 9.88
CA LEU A 354 5.11 1.40 8.83
C LEU A 354 4.72 -0.08 8.66
N SER A 355 4.35 -0.78 9.74
CA SER A 355 4.06 -2.22 9.68
C SER A 355 2.64 -2.56 9.22
N ALA A 356 1.64 -1.72 9.51
CA ALA A 356 0.25 -2.02 9.16
C ALA A 356 0.04 -2.30 7.66
N PRO A 357 0.58 -1.50 6.71
CA PRO A 357 0.48 -1.79 5.28
C PRO A 357 1.19 -3.10 4.87
N LEU A 358 2.31 -3.43 5.52
CA LEU A 358 3.09 -4.63 5.20
C LEU A 358 2.31 -5.92 5.48
N TRP A 359 1.42 -5.90 6.49
CA TRP A 359 0.57 -7.04 6.80
C TRP A 359 -0.52 -7.29 5.75
N VAL A 360 -0.97 -6.25 5.05
CA VAL A 360 -2.00 -6.32 3.99
C VAL A 360 -1.38 -6.27 2.58
N VAL A 361 -0.10 -6.60 2.45
CA VAL A 361 0.56 -6.69 1.15
C VAL A 361 -0.07 -7.82 0.31
N MET A 362 -0.21 -7.55 -0.99
CA MET A 362 -0.63 -8.51 -1.99
C MET A 362 0.49 -9.52 -2.30
N PRO A 363 0.19 -10.68 -2.91
CA PRO A 363 1.19 -11.69 -3.22
C PRO A 363 2.27 -11.31 -4.25
N ASN A 364 2.07 -10.24 -5.04
CA ASN A 364 3.13 -9.63 -5.87
C ASN A 364 4.01 -8.62 -5.10
N GLY A 365 3.80 -8.45 -3.80
CA GLY A 365 4.44 -7.42 -2.99
C GLY A 365 3.77 -6.03 -3.08
N GLY A 366 2.69 -5.89 -3.84
CA GLY A 366 1.92 -4.64 -3.98
C GLY A 366 1.03 -4.32 -2.78
N LEU A 367 0.38 -3.15 -2.78
CA LEU A 367 -0.54 -2.71 -1.72
C LEU A 367 -1.92 -2.34 -2.30
N PRO A 368 -3.02 -2.47 -1.52
CA PRO A 368 -4.34 -2.01 -1.91
C PRO A 368 -4.36 -0.55 -2.35
N ASN A 369 -5.20 -0.19 -3.31
CA ASN A 369 -5.21 1.15 -3.91
C ASN A 369 -6.29 2.08 -3.33
N ILE A 370 -6.29 2.22 -2.00
CA ILE A 370 -7.36 2.91 -1.24
C ILE A 370 -7.13 4.43 -1.07
N GLY A 371 -8.22 5.21 -1.01
CA GLY A 371 -8.19 6.66 -0.86
C GLY A 371 -7.40 7.38 -1.97
N ASP A 372 -6.88 8.57 -1.68
CA ASP A 372 -5.98 9.34 -2.58
C ASP A 372 -4.60 8.65 -2.67
N THR A 373 -4.56 7.40 -3.11
CA THR A 373 -3.33 6.66 -3.38
C THR A 373 -2.91 6.91 -4.82
N TYR A 374 -1.74 7.52 -4.98
CA TYR A 374 -1.23 7.89 -6.28
C TYR A 374 -0.58 6.71 -7.00
N GLY A 375 -0.88 6.59 -8.29
CA GLY A 375 -0.37 5.50 -9.11
C GLY A 375 -1.18 4.24 -8.95
N ARG A 376 -0.50 3.08 -8.96
CA ARG A 376 -1.10 1.75 -8.97
C ARG A 376 -0.24 0.77 -8.16
N PRO A 377 -0.11 0.98 -6.83
CA PRO A 377 0.71 0.13 -5.98
C PRO A 377 0.18 -1.31 -5.89
N ASP A 378 -1.03 -1.58 -6.38
CA ASP A 378 -1.60 -2.92 -6.53
C ASP A 378 -0.87 -3.75 -7.60
N TRP A 379 -0.18 -3.11 -8.56
CA TRP A 379 0.53 -3.81 -9.64
C TRP A 379 1.97 -4.16 -9.32
N ASP A 380 2.64 -3.42 -8.43
CA ASP A 380 4.05 -3.62 -8.12
C ASP A 380 4.42 -3.32 -6.65
N GLY A 381 5.48 -3.98 -6.17
CA GLY A 381 5.88 -3.87 -4.77
C GLY A 381 6.74 -2.66 -4.38
N SER A 382 7.01 -1.72 -5.27
CA SER A 382 7.94 -0.60 -4.99
C SER A 382 7.51 0.25 -3.79
N THR A 383 6.21 0.46 -3.63
CA THR A 383 5.63 1.20 -2.51
C THR A 383 5.89 0.45 -1.20
N ALA A 384 5.52 -0.84 -1.11
CA ALA A 384 5.78 -1.68 0.07
C ALA A 384 7.27 -1.75 0.41
N GLN A 385 8.16 -1.75 -0.59
CA GLN A 385 9.61 -1.68 -0.36
C GLN A 385 10.05 -0.36 0.29
N GLY A 386 9.39 0.75 -0.02
CA GLY A 386 9.61 2.03 0.67
C GLY A 386 9.27 1.95 2.15
N PHE A 387 8.11 1.36 2.48
CA PHE A 387 7.70 1.08 3.86
C PHE A 387 8.69 0.16 4.57
N LEU A 388 9.05 -0.96 3.94
CA LEU A 388 9.94 -1.96 4.53
C LEU A 388 11.34 -1.41 4.82
N ARG A 389 11.94 -0.64 3.90
CA ARG A 389 13.23 0.03 4.12
C ARG A 389 13.19 0.97 5.31
N SER A 390 12.10 1.73 5.44
CA SER A 390 11.87 2.64 6.56
C SER A 390 11.67 1.86 7.87
N TYR A 391 10.98 0.72 7.81
CA TYR A 391 10.70 -0.11 8.98
C TYR A 391 11.96 -0.78 9.53
N LEU A 392 12.79 -1.32 8.64
CA LEU A 392 14.10 -1.91 8.95
C LEU A 392 15.15 -0.88 9.42
N ALA A 393 14.86 0.42 9.35
CA ALA A 393 15.77 1.47 9.82
C ALA A 393 15.58 1.79 11.32
N GLY A 394 15.29 0.77 12.15
CA GLY A 394 15.18 0.90 13.60
C GLY A 394 13.75 0.97 14.16
N PHE A 395 12.73 0.63 13.37
CA PHE A 395 11.34 0.62 13.79
C PHE A 395 10.76 -0.78 14.02
N THR A 396 11.51 -1.86 13.73
CA THR A 396 11.02 -3.24 13.89
C THR A 396 10.95 -3.71 15.34
N GLY A 397 11.74 -3.10 16.23
CA GLY A 397 11.96 -3.60 17.58
C GLY A 397 12.89 -4.82 17.66
N LEU A 398 13.44 -5.28 16.53
CA LEU A 398 14.43 -6.36 16.49
C LEU A 398 15.83 -5.83 16.86
N PRO A 399 16.76 -6.71 17.26
CA PRO A 399 18.15 -6.33 17.44
C PRO A 399 18.77 -5.78 16.14
N PRO A 400 19.65 -4.76 16.18
CA PRO A 400 20.25 -4.18 14.97
C PRO A 400 20.96 -5.18 14.05
N ALA A 401 21.57 -6.22 14.62
CA ALA A 401 22.21 -7.29 13.84
C ALA A 401 21.19 -8.07 12.99
N GLU A 402 19.97 -8.27 13.51
CA GLU A 402 18.90 -8.94 12.79
C GLU A 402 18.28 -8.03 11.73
N GLU A 403 18.08 -6.75 12.03
CA GLU A 403 17.66 -5.75 11.02
C GLU A 403 18.68 -5.67 9.86
N ALA A 404 19.98 -5.71 10.16
CA ALA A 404 21.04 -5.74 9.15
C ALA A 404 21.02 -7.03 8.32
N ARG A 405 20.85 -8.19 8.96
CA ARG A 405 20.71 -9.49 8.28
C ARG A 405 19.53 -9.47 7.30
N LEU A 406 18.36 -9.02 7.76
CA LEU A 406 17.16 -8.90 6.94
C LEU A 406 17.38 -7.90 5.79
N SER A 407 17.95 -6.73 6.07
CA SER A 407 18.24 -5.71 5.06
C SER A 407 19.16 -6.19 3.93
N ASN A 408 19.98 -7.21 4.18
CA ASN A 408 20.90 -7.80 3.21
C ASN A 408 20.27 -8.89 2.32
N ILE A 409 19.01 -9.28 2.55
CA ILE A 409 18.28 -10.21 1.67
C ILE A 409 18.08 -9.54 0.31
N ALA A 410 18.64 -10.12 -0.75
CA ALA A 410 18.68 -9.49 -2.08
C ALA A 410 17.29 -9.38 -2.72
N ASP A 411 16.49 -10.44 -2.67
CA ASP A 411 15.13 -10.40 -3.20
C ASP A 411 14.23 -9.52 -2.30
N PRO A 412 13.58 -8.49 -2.87
CA PRO A 412 12.79 -7.56 -2.08
C PRO A 412 11.56 -8.22 -1.41
N TYR A 413 10.95 -9.21 -2.05
CA TYR A 413 9.76 -9.87 -1.52
C TYR A 413 10.12 -10.92 -0.46
N GLU A 414 11.18 -11.70 -0.68
CA GLU A 414 11.74 -12.57 0.37
C GLU A 414 12.14 -11.76 1.61
N ARG A 415 12.74 -10.58 1.42
CA ARG A 415 13.06 -9.66 2.53
C ARG A 415 11.83 -9.28 3.32
N LEU A 416 10.73 -8.96 2.64
CA LEU A 416 9.45 -8.62 3.27
C LEU A 416 8.93 -9.80 4.10
N LEU A 417 8.85 -10.99 3.51
CA LEU A 417 8.35 -12.19 4.18
C LEU A 417 9.21 -12.56 5.39
N ALA A 418 10.53 -12.54 5.25
CA ALA A 418 11.46 -12.83 6.34
C ALA A 418 11.34 -11.81 7.49
N THR A 419 11.11 -10.54 7.14
CA THR A 419 10.90 -9.48 8.15
C THR A 419 9.58 -9.71 8.90
N LEU A 420 8.48 -9.97 8.20
CA LEU A 420 7.18 -10.26 8.81
C LEU A 420 7.23 -11.55 9.66
N ALA A 421 7.98 -12.56 9.22
CA ALA A 421 8.19 -13.80 9.96
C ALA A 421 8.95 -13.53 11.27
N ALA A 422 10.05 -12.76 11.21
CA ALA A 422 10.84 -12.41 12.37
C ALA A 422 10.05 -11.59 13.41
N VAL A 423 9.30 -10.56 12.99
CA VAL A 423 8.52 -9.72 13.91
C VAL A 423 7.29 -10.42 14.49
N SER A 424 6.80 -11.48 13.84
CA SER A 424 5.70 -12.33 14.35
C SER A 424 6.18 -13.54 15.16
N GLY A 425 7.50 -13.77 15.24
CA GLY A 425 8.07 -14.92 15.95
C GLY A 425 7.86 -16.26 15.22
N SER A 426 7.75 -16.25 13.90
CA SER A 426 7.67 -17.49 13.09
C SER A 426 9.06 -18.15 12.99
N ASP A 427 9.13 -19.48 13.06
CA ASP A 427 10.39 -20.25 12.97
C ASP A 427 11.00 -20.30 11.55
N GLY A 428 10.20 -20.00 10.51
CA GLY A 428 10.60 -20.04 9.10
C GLY A 428 10.76 -18.65 8.46
N PRO A 429 11.20 -18.57 7.18
CA PRO A 429 11.39 -17.31 6.46
C PRO A 429 10.09 -16.69 5.93
N VAL A 430 8.94 -17.31 6.17
CA VAL A 430 7.62 -16.85 5.73
C VAL A 430 6.70 -16.81 6.96
N PRO A 431 5.85 -15.78 7.12
CA PRO A 431 4.92 -15.72 8.24
C PRO A 431 3.98 -16.93 8.25
N ALA A 432 3.81 -17.55 9.43
CA ALA A 432 2.87 -18.66 9.59
C ALA A 432 1.41 -18.21 9.35
N VAL A 433 1.12 -16.96 9.69
CA VAL A 433 -0.18 -16.32 9.40
C VAL A 433 -0.25 -15.96 7.93
N THR A 434 -1.34 -16.38 7.27
CA THR A 434 -1.66 -15.96 5.90
C THR A 434 -2.63 -14.78 5.94
N SER A 435 -3.89 -15.04 6.29
CA SER A 435 -4.94 -14.02 6.36
C SER A 435 -4.86 -13.22 7.67
N VAL A 436 -5.14 -11.92 7.61
CA VAL A 436 -5.02 -11.00 8.75
C VAL A 436 -6.22 -10.06 8.83
N ALA A 437 -6.58 -9.70 10.06
CA ALA A 437 -7.54 -8.63 10.34
C ALA A 437 -6.86 -7.59 11.25
N LEU A 438 -7.08 -6.31 10.93
CA LEU A 438 -6.70 -5.15 11.73
C LEU A 438 -7.99 -4.40 12.08
N PRO A 439 -8.82 -4.91 13.01
CA PRO A 439 -10.19 -4.44 13.20
C PRO A 439 -10.27 -2.96 13.51
N GLY A 440 -9.42 -2.44 14.40
CA GLY A 440 -9.37 -1.02 14.79
C GLY A 440 -8.98 -0.08 13.65
N SER A 441 -8.37 -0.61 12.59
CA SER A 441 -8.05 0.09 11.34
C SER A 441 -9.12 -0.09 10.27
N GLY A 442 -9.92 -1.15 10.38
CA GLY A 442 -10.87 -1.55 9.35
C GLY A 442 -10.21 -2.24 8.15
N TRP A 443 -9.01 -2.78 8.28
CA TRP A 443 -8.30 -3.46 7.18
C TRP A 443 -8.33 -4.97 7.35
N TYR A 444 -8.76 -5.69 6.31
CA TYR A 444 -8.85 -7.15 6.33
C TYR A 444 -8.23 -7.70 5.06
N ALA A 445 -7.40 -8.73 5.18
CA ALA A 445 -6.81 -9.39 4.03
C ALA A 445 -6.98 -10.90 4.13
N MET A 446 -7.70 -11.48 3.18
CA MET A 446 -7.88 -12.92 2.99
C MET A 446 -6.86 -13.40 1.96
N ARG A 447 -6.08 -14.45 2.24
CA ARG A 447 -5.14 -14.99 1.24
C ARG A 447 -4.93 -16.49 1.34
N GLY A 448 -4.77 -17.12 0.18
CA GLY A 448 -4.48 -18.55 0.06
C GLY A 448 -3.03 -18.91 0.41
N GLY A 449 -2.16 -17.91 0.45
CA GLY A 449 -0.74 -18.04 0.75
C GLY A 449 0.01 -16.76 0.40
N TRP A 450 1.34 -16.84 0.43
CA TRP A 450 2.25 -15.74 0.10
C TRP A 450 2.87 -15.87 -1.30
N ASN A 451 2.65 -16.99 -2.00
CA ASN A 451 3.15 -17.16 -3.36
C ASN A 451 2.45 -16.21 -4.33
N ARG A 452 3.15 -15.74 -5.36
CA ARG A 452 2.67 -14.74 -6.32
C ARG A 452 1.35 -15.11 -7.01
N ASP A 453 1.04 -16.40 -7.10
CA ASP A 453 -0.18 -16.88 -7.76
C ASP A 453 -1.37 -17.05 -6.81
N ALA A 454 -1.17 -16.84 -5.51
CA ALA A 454 -2.20 -17.02 -4.51
C ALA A 454 -3.39 -16.09 -4.74
N ALA A 455 -4.60 -16.61 -4.56
CA ALA A 455 -5.79 -15.78 -4.45
C ALA A 455 -5.71 -14.93 -3.18
N TYR A 456 -6.04 -13.66 -3.31
CA TYR A 456 -5.96 -12.63 -2.29
C TYR A 456 -7.15 -11.68 -2.43
N LEU A 457 -7.75 -11.28 -1.31
CA LEU A 457 -8.75 -10.22 -1.26
C LEU A 457 -8.47 -9.29 -0.08
N TYR A 458 -8.37 -7.99 -0.36
CA TYR A 458 -8.42 -6.92 0.65
C TYR A 458 -9.86 -6.46 0.80
N PHE A 459 -10.34 -6.26 2.03
CA PHE A 459 -11.67 -5.72 2.34
C PHE A 459 -11.55 -4.50 3.25
N ASP A 460 -12.24 -3.42 2.86
CA ASP A 460 -12.19 -2.13 3.53
C ASP A 460 -13.44 -1.89 4.40
N LEU A 461 -13.20 -1.69 5.69
CA LEU A 461 -14.17 -1.19 6.65
C LEU A 461 -13.55 -0.09 7.52
N SER A 462 -12.62 0.67 6.94
CA SER A 462 -11.96 1.78 7.58
C SER A 462 -12.94 2.90 7.89
N THR A 463 -12.69 3.65 8.97
CA THR A 463 -13.50 4.82 9.29
C THR A 463 -13.52 5.75 8.09
N GLN A 464 -14.68 6.18 7.64
CA GLN A 464 -14.79 7.06 6.48
C GLN A 464 -14.40 8.49 6.88
N ALA A 465 -13.12 8.70 7.20
CA ALA A 465 -12.53 9.94 7.66
C ALA A 465 -12.70 11.06 6.63
N ILE A 466 -12.35 12.30 6.96
CA ILE A 466 -12.49 13.45 6.04
C ILE A 466 -11.13 13.82 5.43
N GLY A 467 -11.10 14.25 4.17
CA GLY A 467 -9.88 14.52 3.41
C GLY A 467 -9.64 13.44 2.35
N HIS A 468 -8.49 12.77 2.44
CA HIS A 468 -7.96 11.81 1.44
C HIS A 468 -8.63 10.43 1.42
N ALA A 469 -9.54 10.14 2.36
CA ALA A 469 -10.37 8.94 2.28
C ALA A 469 -11.49 9.11 1.24
N HIS A 470 -11.90 8.03 0.59
CA HIS A 470 -13.03 8.03 -0.35
C HIS A 470 -14.34 7.66 0.36
N GLU A 471 -15.45 7.60 -0.38
CA GLU A 471 -16.77 7.12 0.06
C GLU A 471 -16.94 5.64 -0.30
N ASP A 472 -16.01 4.83 0.19
CA ASP A 472 -15.66 3.49 -0.29
C ASP A 472 -15.88 2.39 0.77
N ALA A 473 -16.67 2.63 1.82
CA ALA A 473 -16.91 1.59 2.82
C ALA A 473 -17.46 0.31 2.16
N CYS A 474 -16.96 -0.82 2.65
CA CYS A 474 -17.18 -2.16 2.09
C CYS A 474 -16.55 -2.41 0.71
N HIS A 475 -15.68 -1.54 0.20
CA HIS A 475 -14.84 -1.81 -0.97
C HIS A 475 -13.98 -3.08 -0.78
N PHE A 476 -13.59 -3.72 -1.89
CA PHE A 476 -12.58 -4.77 -1.89
C PHE A 476 -11.70 -4.72 -3.14
N ASP A 477 -10.44 -5.13 -2.98
CA ASP A 477 -9.52 -5.46 -4.08
C ASP A 477 -9.35 -6.99 -4.14
N LEU A 478 -9.54 -7.58 -5.32
CA LEU A 478 -9.31 -8.99 -5.62
C LEU A 478 -8.08 -9.15 -6.52
N TYR A 479 -7.14 -9.98 -6.07
CA TYR A 479 -5.92 -10.36 -6.76
C TYR A 479 -5.84 -11.89 -6.87
N ALA A 480 -5.39 -12.42 -8.00
CA ALA A 480 -4.96 -13.81 -8.10
C ALA A 480 -4.04 -14.01 -9.30
N TYR A 481 -3.20 -15.05 -9.25
CA TYR A 481 -2.41 -15.50 -10.41
C TYR A 481 -1.58 -14.38 -11.06
N GLY A 482 -0.91 -13.55 -10.25
CA GLY A 482 0.06 -12.57 -10.74
C GLY A 482 -0.44 -11.13 -10.93
N LYS A 483 -1.76 -10.85 -10.92
CA LYS A 483 -2.31 -9.49 -11.16
C LYS A 483 -3.57 -9.15 -10.35
N PRO A 484 -3.86 -7.86 -10.14
CA PRO A 484 -5.19 -7.39 -9.76
C PRO A 484 -6.24 -7.84 -10.78
N LEU A 485 -7.44 -8.19 -10.31
CA LEU A 485 -8.56 -8.68 -11.12
C LEU A 485 -9.78 -7.76 -11.01
N LEU A 486 -10.22 -7.49 -9.77
CA LEU A 486 -11.20 -6.46 -9.44
C LEU A 486 -10.52 -5.50 -8.49
N THR A 487 -10.49 -4.22 -8.78
CA THR A 487 -9.62 -3.28 -8.04
C THR A 487 -10.21 -1.88 -8.00
N ASP A 488 -9.78 -1.08 -7.05
CA ASP A 488 -10.07 0.35 -7.01
C ASP A 488 -9.73 1.04 -8.34
N THR A 489 -10.55 2.03 -8.71
CA THR A 489 -10.31 2.82 -9.91
C THR A 489 -9.09 3.75 -9.79
N GLY A 490 -8.67 4.04 -8.55
CA GLY A 490 -7.59 4.93 -8.18
C GLY A 490 -7.97 6.41 -8.22
N ASP A 491 -7.17 7.26 -7.60
CA ASP A 491 -7.36 8.71 -7.68
C ASP A 491 -6.69 9.27 -8.95
N TYR A 492 -7.51 9.66 -9.93
CA TYR A 492 -7.03 10.30 -11.15
C TYR A 492 -6.31 11.62 -10.84
N PHE A 493 -6.86 12.43 -9.92
CA PHE A 493 -6.23 13.66 -9.45
C PHE A 493 -6.97 14.29 -8.25
N LEU A 494 -6.39 14.35 -7.06
CA LEU A 494 -6.86 15.18 -5.93
C LEU A 494 -8.38 15.08 -5.66
N GLY A 495 -8.90 13.86 -5.53
CA GLY A 495 -10.27 13.59 -5.11
C GLY A 495 -11.26 13.35 -6.26
N TRP A 496 -10.77 12.85 -7.39
CA TRP A 496 -11.62 12.40 -8.50
C TRP A 496 -12.03 10.93 -8.37
N GLY A 497 -11.32 10.15 -7.56
CA GLY A 497 -11.67 8.76 -7.20
C GLY A 497 -12.71 8.65 -6.08
N TYR A 498 -13.28 9.76 -5.63
CA TYR A 498 -13.89 9.87 -4.31
C TYR A 498 -15.27 9.19 -4.11
N ARG A 499 -16.08 9.08 -5.16
CA ARG A 499 -17.50 8.69 -5.08
C ARG A 499 -17.68 7.18 -4.98
N THR A 500 -18.67 6.74 -4.19
CA THR A 500 -19.06 5.33 -4.01
C THR A 500 -19.19 4.50 -5.30
N ALA A 501 -19.83 5.02 -6.36
CA ALA A 501 -19.95 4.31 -7.64
C ALA A 501 -18.60 4.00 -8.35
N LEU A 502 -17.47 4.49 -7.86
CA LEU A 502 -16.13 4.24 -8.40
C LEU A 502 -15.40 3.10 -7.67
N HIS A 503 -16.09 2.44 -6.74
CA HIS A 503 -15.55 1.39 -5.88
C HIS A 503 -16.38 0.11 -6.02
N ASN A 504 -15.76 -1.04 -5.75
CA ASN A 504 -16.44 -2.33 -5.70
C ASN A 504 -17.38 -2.41 -4.48
N THR A 505 -18.50 -1.67 -4.46
CA THR A 505 -19.47 -1.57 -3.35
C THR A 505 -20.87 -1.20 -3.88
N VAL A 506 -21.82 -0.83 -3.01
CA VAL A 506 -23.23 -0.52 -3.36
C VAL A 506 -23.52 0.97 -3.21
N GLU A 507 -24.17 1.57 -4.22
CA GLU A 507 -24.79 2.90 -4.18
C GLU A 507 -26.32 2.79 -3.97
N VAL A 508 -26.92 3.72 -3.22
CA VAL A 508 -28.36 3.75 -2.91
C VAL A 508 -28.98 5.05 -3.44
N ASP A 509 -30.03 4.95 -4.25
CA ASP A 509 -30.77 6.07 -4.85
C ASP A 509 -29.89 7.11 -5.57
N GLY A 510 -28.79 6.65 -6.19
CA GLY A 510 -27.83 7.52 -6.89
C GLY A 510 -26.99 8.41 -5.96
N ARG A 511 -26.99 8.13 -4.64
CA ARG A 511 -26.27 8.90 -3.63
C ARG A 511 -25.04 8.15 -3.12
N SER A 512 -23.97 8.90 -2.89
CA SER A 512 -22.76 8.38 -2.28
C SER A 512 -22.89 8.27 -0.76
N GLN A 513 -22.03 7.46 -0.15
CA GLN A 513 -22.02 7.23 1.29
C GLN A 513 -21.67 8.52 2.05
N ALA A 514 -22.24 8.69 3.23
CA ALA A 514 -21.81 9.73 4.17
C ALA A 514 -20.38 9.48 4.69
N ARG A 515 -19.83 10.45 5.42
CA ARG A 515 -18.49 10.40 6.03
C ARG A 515 -18.51 10.86 7.49
N GLY A 516 -17.40 10.63 8.16
CA GLY A 516 -17.18 10.98 9.57
C GLY A 516 -18.17 10.26 10.47
N ALA A 517 -18.69 10.96 11.47
CA ALA A 517 -19.64 10.40 12.43
C ALA A 517 -20.97 9.93 11.80
N ASN A 518 -21.30 10.40 10.59
CA ASN A 518 -22.53 10.01 9.88
C ASN A 518 -22.39 8.69 9.10
N ALA A 519 -21.19 8.09 9.07
CA ALA A 519 -20.95 6.78 8.49
C ALA A 519 -20.31 5.85 9.54
N PRO A 520 -21.07 5.43 10.56
CA PRO A 520 -20.56 4.50 11.55
C PRO A 520 -20.20 3.18 10.85
N MET A 521 -18.96 2.74 11.06
CA MET A 521 -18.52 1.40 10.68
C MET A 521 -18.92 0.41 11.76
N ILE A 522 -19.29 -0.79 11.34
CA ILE A 522 -19.88 -1.84 12.17
C ILE A 522 -19.19 -3.17 11.81
N PRO A 523 -17.96 -3.43 12.27
CA PRO A 523 -17.36 -4.75 12.16
C PRO A 523 -18.19 -5.74 12.98
N ILE A 524 -18.60 -6.83 12.35
CA ILE A 524 -19.44 -7.84 13.00
C ILE A 524 -18.60 -9.05 13.34
N GLU A 525 -17.82 -9.58 12.39
CA GLU A 525 -17.03 -10.78 12.63
C GLU A 525 -15.89 -11.00 11.63
N TRP A 526 -14.81 -11.62 12.12
CA TRP A 526 -13.72 -12.15 11.31
C TRP A 526 -13.39 -13.58 11.77
N VAL A 527 -13.27 -14.50 10.82
CA VAL A 527 -12.85 -15.89 11.04
C VAL A 527 -11.84 -16.26 9.97
N THR A 528 -10.75 -16.90 10.37
CA THR A 528 -9.80 -17.52 9.45
C THR A 528 -9.53 -18.95 9.87
N THR A 529 -9.57 -19.86 8.91
CA THR A 529 -9.26 -21.29 9.08
C THR A 529 -8.33 -21.73 7.95
N ARG A 530 -7.84 -22.96 8.00
CA ARG A 530 -7.12 -23.55 6.86
C ARG A 530 -7.95 -23.59 5.57
N ASP A 531 -9.26 -23.81 5.70
CA ASP A 531 -10.13 -24.17 4.56
C ASP A 531 -11.01 -23.02 4.06
N PHE A 532 -11.26 -22.01 4.90
CA PHE A 532 -11.97 -20.80 4.51
C PHE A 532 -11.61 -19.60 5.39
N ASP A 533 -11.78 -18.40 4.84
CA ASP A 533 -11.88 -17.15 5.62
C ASP A 533 -13.28 -16.58 5.51
N PHE A 534 -13.69 -15.81 6.52
CA PHE A 534 -14.97 -15.13 6.55
C PHE A 534 -14.82 -13.75 7.19
N VAL A 535 -15.35 -12.72 6.52
CA VAL A 535 -15.52 -11.38 7.09
C VAL A 535 -16.99 -10.97 6.98
N ASP A 536 -17.44 -10.23 7.99
CA ASP A 536 -18.78 -9.66 8.08
C ASP A 536 -18.66 -8.25 8.65
N GLY A 537 -19.01 -7.26 7.83
CA GLY A 537 -18.93 -5.85 8.18
C GLY A 537 -20.12 -5.09 7.64
N ALA A 538 -20.51 -4.03 8.33
CA ALA A 538 -21.58 -3.14 7.89
C ALA A 538 -21.19 -1.68 8.08
N HIS A 539 -21.94 -0.79 7.44
CA HIS A 539 -21.84 0.64 7.67
C HIS A 539 -23.19 1.34 7.58
N GLY A 540 -23.32 2.42 8.34
CA GLY A 540 -24.48 3.32 8.34
C GLY A 540 -24.37 4.50 7.38
N GLY A 541 -23.56 4.39 6.32
CA GLY A 541 -23.28 5.51 5.40
C GLY A 541 -24.51 6.07 4.66
N TYR A 542 -25.65 5.37 4.70
CA TYR A 542 -26.93 5.78 4.13
C TYR A 542 -27.99 6.05 5.20
N GLY A 543 -27.56 6.45 6.40
CA GLY A 543 -28.45 6.70 7.54
C GLY A 543 -29.52 7.78 7.27
N ASP A 544 -29.25 8.74 6.39
CA ASP A 544 -30.23 9.76 5.94
C ASP A 544 -31.37 9.16 5.11
N LEU A 545 -31.14 8.01 4.48
CA LEU A 545 -32.14 7.20 3.78
C LEU A 545 -32.73 6.10 4.67
N GLY A 546 -32.24 5.94 5.91
CA GLY A 546 -32.63 4.83 6.78
C GLY A 546 -32.10 3.47 6.31
N VAL A 547 -31.02 3.44 5.53
CA VAL A 547 -30.45 2.21 4.95
C VAL A 547 -29.11 1.86 5.61
N THR A 548 -28.94 0.59 5.97
CA THR A 548 -27.66 0.02 6.40
C THR A 548 -27.21 -1.02 5.38
N HIS A 549 -25.95 -0.92 4.96
CA HIS A 549 -25.31 -1.88 4.06
C HIS A 549 -24.37 -2.78 4.84
N ARG A 550 -24.60 -4.09 4.76
CA ARG A 550 -23.78 -5.13 5.38
C ARG A 550 -23.23 -6.06 4.32
N ARG A 551 -21.91 -6.20 4.26
CA ARG A 551 -21.20 -7.08 3.34
C ARG A 551 -20.57 -8.26 4.09
N LYS A 552 -20.75 -9.44 3.52
CA LYS A 552 -20.10 -10.69 3.95
C LYS A 552 -19.26 -11.23 2.80
N ILE A 553 -18.06 -11.68 3.11
CA ILE A 553 -17.17 -12.35 2.14
C ILE A 553 -16.71 -13.67 2.73
N LEU A 554 -16.99 -14.78 2.04
CA LEU A 554 -16.48 -16.10 2.34
C LEU A 554 -15.42 -16.46 1.29
N PHE A 555 -14.16 -16.59 1.70
CA PHE A 555 -13.10 -17.10 0.84
C PHE A 555 -13.02 -18.62 0.98
N VAL A 556 -13.39 -19.37 -0.07
CA VAL A 556 -13.26 -20.82 -0.14
C VAL A 556 -11.85 -21.18 -0.57
N LYS A 557 -10.96 -21.50 0.38
CA LYS A 557 -9.54 -21.65 0.11
C LYS A 557 -9.19 -22.89 -0.74
N PRO A 558 -8.21 -22.76 -1.64
CA PRO A 558 -7.49 -21.55 -2.05
C PRO A 558 -8.12 -20.84 -3.27
N GLY A 559 -9.38 -21.14 -3.59
CA GLY A 559 -9.93 -21.00 -4.94
C GLY A 559 -10.66 -19.69 -5.24
N TYR A 560 -11.78 -19.44 -4.56
CA TYR A 560 -12.74 -18.40 -4.99
C TYR A 560 -13.49 -17.80 -3.81
N PHE A 561 -14.23 -16.72 -4.06
CA PHE A 561 -14.94 -15.97 -3.04
C PHE A 561 -16.44 -15.98 -3.28
N VAL A 562 -17.23 -15.97 -2.20
CA VAL A 562 -18.67 -15.73 -2.22
C VAL A 562 -18.95 -14.44 -1.47
N LEU A 563 -19.53 -13.48 -2.17
CA LEU A 563 -19.91 -12.17 -1.68
C LEU A 563 -21.41 -12.16 -1.37
N CYS A 564 -21.80 -11.54 -0.25
CA CYS A 564 -23.20 -11.28 0.08
C CYS A 564 -23.38 -9.85 0.57
N ASP A 565 -24.13 -9.04 -0.17
CA ASP A 565 -24.55 -7.70 0.28
C ASP A 565 -25.98 -7.75 0.79
N LEU A 566 -26.18 -7.30 2.02
CA LEU A 566 -27.46 -7.26 2.72
C LEU A 566 -27.81 -5.81 3.00
N LEU A 567 -28.87 -5.33 2.34
CA LEU A 567 -29.37 -3.97 2.49
C LEU A 567 -30.62 -4.04 3.38
N THR A 568 -30.55 -3.37 4.53
CA THR A 568 -31.64 -3.29 5.51
C THR A 568 -32.12 -1.86 5.66
N GLY A 569 -33.41 -1.68 5.92
CA GLY A 569 -34.08 -0.40 5.98
C GLY A 569 -35.57 -0.57 5.74
N ALA A 570 -36.25 0.53 5.44
CA ALA A 570 -37.68 0.53 5.10
C ALA A 570 -37.92 1.34 3.82
N GLY A 571 -38.98 0.99 3.09
CA GLY A 571 -39.35 1.69 1.86
C GLY A 571 -38.63 1.17 0.62
N ARG A 572 -39.00 1.77 -0.52
CA ARG A 572 -38.55 1.40 -1.86
C ARG A 572 -37.28 2.17 -2.23
N HIS A 573 -36.25 1.44 -2.64
CA HIS A 573 -34.96 2.03 -3.04
C HIS A 573 -34.45 1.43 -4.36
N LEU A 574 -33.61 2.21 -5.05
CA LEU A 574 -32.74 1.76 -6.13
C LEU A 574 -31.37 1.42 -5.55
N LEU A 575 -30.92 0.19 -5.79
CA LEU A 575 -29.65 -0.35 -5.31
C LEU A 575 -28.78 -0.69 -6.51
N GLU A 576 -27.56 -0.15 -6.59
CA GLU A 576 -26.60 -0.43 -7.65
C GLU A 576 -25.29 -0.97 -7.05
N GLN A 577 -24.94 -2.22 -7.37
CA GLN A 577 -23.68 -2.86 -6.97
C GLN A 577 -22.69 -2.79 -8.15
N PHE A 578 -21.46 -2.37 -7.87
CA PHE A 578 -20.44 -2.11 -8.89
C PHE A 578 -19.27 -3.11 -8.82
N PHE A 579 -18.75 -3.50 -9.99
CA PHE A 579 -17.51 -4.27 -10.13
C PHE A 579 -16.60 -3.67 -11.21
N HIS A 580 -15.40 -3.27 -10.81
CA HIS A 580 -14.40 -2.60 -11.63
C HIS A 580 -13.28 -3.56 -12.02
N PHE A 581 -13.18 -3.89 -13.31
CA PHE A 581 -12.25 -4.89 -13.81
C PHE A 581 -10.88 -4.28 -14.13
N ALA A 582 -9.81 -4.96 -13.73
CA ALA A 582 -8.44 -4.61 -14.09
C ALA A 582 -8.08 -5.15 -15.48
N GLY A 583 -7.36 -4.37 -16.29
CA GLY A 583 -6.88 -4.79 -17.61
C GLY A 583 -5.86 -5.93 -17.59
N PRO A 584 -5.48 -6.49 -18.75
CA PRO A 584 -4.43 -7.53 -18.83
C PRO A 584 -3.06 -7.04 -18.34
N ALA A 585 -2.85 -5.72 -18.39
CA ALA A 585 -1.72 -5.00 -17.79
C ALA A 585 -2.23 -3.67 -17.24
N GLN A 586 -1.46 -3.04 -16.35
CA GLN A 586 -1.77 -1.75 -15.71
C GLN A 586 -2.22 -0.65 -16.69
N THR A 587 -1.66 -0.62 -17.90
CA THR A 587 -1.89 0.43 -18.90
C THR A 587 -2.91 0.06 -19.98
N LEU A 588 -3.53 -1.12 -19.90
CA LEU A 588 -4.46 -1.61 -20.91
C LEU A 588 -5.89 -1.65 -20.35
N PRO A 589 -6.91 -1.38 -21.18
CA PRO A 589 -8.30 -1.50 -20.78
C PRO A 589 -8.66 -2.97 -20.49
N ALA A 590 -9.63 -3.20 -19.61
CA ALA A 590 -10.19 -4.54 -19.44
C ALA A 590 -11.14 -4.90 -20.59
N GLU A 591 -10.97 -6.09 -21.16
CA GLU A 591 -11.97 -6.72 -22.03
C GLU A 591 -12.87 -7.61 -21.20
N VAL A 592 -14.18 -7.32 -21.18
CA VAL A 592 -15.18 -8.01 -20.34
C VAL A 592 -16.42 -8.33 -21.17
N SER A 593 -16.90 -9.57 -21.08
CA SER A 593 -18.23 -9.96 -21.57
C SER A 593 -19.25 -9.99 -20.44
N LEU A 594 -20.49 -9.59 -20.72
CA LEU A 594 -21.64 -9.76 -19.83
C LEU A 594 -22.71 -10.58 -20.55
N ASP A 595 -23.11 -11.71 -19.97
CA ASP A 595 -24.24 -12.50 -20.47
C ASP A 595 -25.56 -11.87 -19.99
N PRO A 596 -26.40 -11.32 -20.90
CA PRO A 596 -27.64 -10.65 -20.51
C PRO A 596 -28.70 -11.59 -19.93
N LYS A 597 -28.57 -12.91 -20.10
CA LYS A 597 -29.53 -13.88 -19.55
C LYS A 597 -29.20 -14.26 -18.11
N THR A 598 -27.92 -14.44 -17.82
CA THR A 598 -27.45 -14.91 -16.50
C THR A 598 -26.91 -13.79 -15.63
N GLY A 599 -26.63 -12.61 -16.19
CA GLY A 599 -25.94 -11.51 -15.52
C GLY A 599 -24.44 -11.76 -15.31
N ARG A 600 -23.89 -12.88 -15.80
CA ARG A 600 -22.49 -13.25 -15.60
C ARG A 600 -21.55 -12.31 -16.33
N ALA A 601 -20.61 -11.69 -15.61
CA ALA A 601 -19.52 -10.92 -16.18
C ALA A 601 -18.21 -11.72 -16.16
N ARG A 602 -17.41 -11.67 -17.23
CA ARG A 602 -16.15 -12.43 -17.36
C ARG A 602 -15.11 -11.62 -18.13
N THR A 603 -13.87 -11.57 -17.64
CA THR A 603 -12.74 -11.02 -18.41
C THR A 603 -12.29 -11.99 -19.51
N LEU A 604 -11.83 -11.45 -20.65
CA LEU A 604 -11.48 -12.24 -21.85
C LEU A 604 -9.99 -12.18 -22.22
N HIS A 605 -9.12 -11.91 -21.25
CA HIS A 605 -7.73 -11.61 -21.52
C HIS A 605 -6.95 -12.86 -21.93
N ALA A 606 -6.34 -12.83 -23.11
CA ALA A 606 -5.44 -13.89 -23.55
C ALA A 606 -4.12 -13.88 -22.74
N ASN A 607 -3.58 -15.06 -22.44
CA ASN A 607 -2.26 -15.24 -21.82
C ASN A 607 -2.05 -14.56 -20.46
N THR A 608 -3.11 -14.28 -19.71
CA THR A 608 -3.03 -13.75 -18.34
C THR A 608 -4.21 -14.27 -17.50
N ALA A 609 -4.22 -13.95 -16.22
CA ALA A 609 -5.29 -14.32 -15.30
C ALA A 609 -6.61 -13.62 -15.64
N ASN A 610 -7.71 -14.34 -15.42
CA ASN A 610 -9.07 -13.85 -15.66
C ASN A 610 -9.95 -14.01 -14.40
N VAL A 611 -11.12 -13.37 -14.40
CA VAL A 611 -12.11 -13.50 -13.33
C VAL A 611 -13.52 -13.55 -13.89
N GLU A 612 -14.38 -14.31 -13.22
CA GLU A 612 -15.84 -14.30 -13.41
C GLU A 612 -16.54 -13.74 -12.18
N VAL A 613 -17.54 -12.89 -12.41
CA VAL A 613 -18.56 -12.51 -11.42
C VAL A 613 -19.86 -13.20 -11.82
N ILE A 614 -20.31 -14.13 -10.98
CA ILE A 614 -21.47 -14.99 -11.26
C ILE A 614 -22.55 -14.72 -10.21
N PRO A 615 -23.59 -13.94 -10.57
CA PRO A 615 -24.65 -13.61 -9.61
C PRO A 615 -25.55 -14.82 -9.34
N ALA A 616 -26.04 -14.93 -8.11
CA ALA A 616 -27.08 -15.86 -7.67
C ALA A 616 -28.33 -15.09 -7.21
N TYR A 617 -29.44 -15.80 -7.04
CA TYR A 617 -30.74 -15.26 -6.69
C TYR A 617 -31.19 -14.15 -7.65
N THR A 618 -31.00 -14.36 -8.94
CA THR A 618 -31.10 -13.31 -9.99
C THR A 618 -32.52 -12.83 -10.30
N ALA A 619 -33.54 -13.38 -9.64
CA ALA A 619 -34.91 -12.89 -9.77
C ALA A 619 -34.99 -11.38 -9.44
N GLY A 620 -35.48 -10.58 -10.39
CA GLY A 620 -35.56 -9.12 -10.27
C GLY A 620 -34.24 -8.36 -10.40
N LEU A 621 -33.12 -9.06 -10.65
CA LEU A 621 -31.81 -8.45 -10.89
C LEU A 621 -31.73 -7.94 -12.33
N ARG A 622 -31.29 -6.70 -12.51
CA ARG A 622 -30.88 -6.16 -13.81
C ARG A 622 -29.36 -6.06 -13.84
N SER A 623 -28.75 -6.33 -14.99
CA SER A 623 -27.30 -6.22 -15.17
C SER A 623 -26.98 -5.42 -16.42
N GLY A 624 -25.96 -4.57 -16.36
CA GLY A 624 -25.46 -3.83 -17.51
C GLY A 624 -24.02 -3.39 -17.32
N PHE A 625 -23.45 -2.80 -18.38
CA PHE A 625 -22.19 -2.08 -18.26
C PHE A 625 -22.45 -0.58 -18.11
N ALA A 626 -21.69 0.07 -17.23
CA ALA A 626 -21.50 1.50 -17.31
C ALA A 626 -20.31 1.79 -18.22
N GLU A 627 -20.56 2.50 -19.31
CA GLU A 627 -19.50 2.95 -20.23
C GLU A 627 -18.88 4.26 -19.77
N ALA A 628 -17.58 4.40 -20.05
CA ALA A 628 -16.84 5.61 -19.80
C ALA A 628 -17.35 6.74 -20.72
N VAL A 629 -17.79 7.85 -20.12
CA VAL A 629 -18.16 9.05 -20.86
C VAL A 629 -16.95 9.98 -20.94
N GLU A 630 -16.62 10.45 -22.15
CA GLU A 630 -15.66 11.54 -22.31
C GLU A 630 -16.28 12.83 -21.78
N THR A 631 -15.62 13.47 -20.83
CA THR A 631 -16.06 14.76 -20.29
C THR A 631 -14.90 15.75 -20.34
N ASP A 632 -15.22 17.04 -20.22
CA ASP A 632 -14.21 18.09 -20.06
C ASP A 632 -13.41 17.97 -18.75
N MET A 633 -13.79 17.06 -17.84
CA MET A 633 -13.18 16.87 -16.52
C MET A 633 -13.03 18.19 -15.76
N ARG A 634 -14.13 18.96 -15.67
CA ARG A 634 -14.14 20.21 -14.91
C ARG A 634 -14.09 19.91 -13.42
N VAL A 635 -13.31 20.66 -12.66
CA VAL A 635 -13.12 20.45 -11.20
C VAL A 635 -14.45 20.45 -10.45
N GLU A 636 -15.41 21.28 -10.86
CA GLU A 636 -16.76 21.31 -10.31
C GLU A 636 -17.55 20.00 -10.51
N ASP A 637 -17.21 19.22 -11.55
CA ASP A 637 -17.86 17.95 -11.88
C ASP A 637 -17.18 16.75 -11.20
N GLN A 638 -16.12 16.93 -10.41
CA GLN A 638 -15.32 15.81 -9.88
C GLN A 638 -16.10 14.86 -8.94
N ARG A 639 -17.28 15.27 -8.45
CA ARG A 639 -18.20 14.45 -7.63
C ARG A 639 -19.31 13.78 -8.45
N GLU A 640 -19.43 14.10 -9.72
CA GLU A 640 -20.43 13.53 -10.61
C GLU A 640 -20.03 12.14 -11.09
N ARG A 641 -20.97 11.20 -11.13
CA ARG A 641 -20.74 9.82 -11.59
C ARG A 641 -20.07 9.77 -12.96
N LYS A 642 -20.60 10.56 -13.91
CA LYS A 642 -20.14 10.63 -15.31
C LYS A 642 -18.69 11.09 -15.47
N ALA A 643 -18.10 11.72 -14.46
CA ALA A 643 -16.76 12.29 -14.56
C ALA A 643 -15.70 11.17 -14.58
N MET A 644 -15.89 10.12 -13.77
CA MET A 644 -14.91 9.03 -13.60
C MET A 644 -15.46 7.62 -13.76
N LEU A 645 -16.77 7.40 -13.73
CA LEU A 645 -17.28 6.04 -13.90
C LEU A 645 -16.92 5.47 -15.28
N GLY A 646 -16.43 4.23 -15.30
CA GLY A 646 -15.91 3.59 -16.51
C GLY A 646 -14.44 3.92 -16.81
N TRP A 647 -13.79 4.75 -15.99
CA TRP A 647 -12.37 5.05 -16.09
C TRP A 647 -11.58 4.35 -14.99
N MET A 648 -10.35 3.96 -15.32
CA MET A 648 -9.39 3.41 -14.36
C MET A 648 -8.04 4.08 -14.54
N VAL A 649 -7.39 4.48 -13.45
CA VAL A 649 -6.07 5.13 -13.44
C VAL A 649 -4.98 4.13 -13.86
N THR A 650 -4.03 4.57 -14.67
CA THR A 650 -2.94 3.71 -15.17
C THR A 650 -1.58 4.05 -14.57
N THR A 651 -0.85 5.06 -15.06
CA THR A 651 0.45 5.44 -14.52
C THR A 651 0.50 6.90 -14.09
N GLY A 652 0.75 7.13 -12.79
CA GLY A 652 0.76 8.45 -12.18
C GLY A 652 -0.61 9.14 -12.17
N SER A 653 -0.64 10.36 -11.63
CA SER A 653 -1.83 11.22 -11.70
C SER A 653 -2.11 11.56 -13.17
N PHE A 654 -3.38 11.67 -13.54
CA PHE A 654 -3.88 12.09 -14.87
C PHE A 654 -3.79 11.09 -16.03
N GLN A 655 -3.32 9.87 -15.82
CA GLN A 655 -3.41 8.84 -16.86
C GLN A 655 -4.52 7.85 -16.53
N ARG A 656 -5.38 7.58 -17.53
CA ARG A 656 -6.51 6.69 -17.39
C ARG A 656 -6.78 5.90 -18.66
N VAL A 657 -7.45 4.76 -18.49
CA VAL A 657 -8.00 3.95 -19.57
C VAL A 657 -9.47 3.71 -19.33
N LYS A 658 -10.22 3.46 -20.40
CA LYS A 658 -11.60 2.98 -20.28
C LYS A 658 -11.55 1.57 -19.71
N SER A 659 -12.33 1.31 -18.66
CA SER A 659 -12.52 -0.03 -18.14
C SER A 659 -14.01 -0.27 -17.94
N PRO A 660 -14.60 -1.31 -18.57
CA PRO A 660 -15.99 -1.67 -18.34
C PRO A 660 -16.28 -1.89 -16.85
N VAL A 661 -17.40 -1.36 -16.38
CA VAL A 661 -17.89 -1.57 -15.01
C VAL A 661 -19.19 -2.35 -15.08
N ALA A 662 -19.22 -3.56 -14.51
CA ALA A 662 -20.47 -4.29 -14.37
C ALA A 662 -21.29 -3.64 -13.26
N VAL A 663 -22.55 -3.34 -13.55
CA VAL A 663 -23.51 -2.77 -12.60
C VAL A 663 -24.66 -3.74 -12.47
N TYR A 664 -24.88 -4.22 -11.24
CA TYR A 664 -26.03 -5.03 -10.88
C TYR A 664 -27.04 -4.19 -10.11
N THR A 665 -28.26 -4.13 -10.62
CA THR A 665 -29.28 -3.22 -10.13
C THR A 665 -30.48 -3.99 -9.61
N ARG A 666 -30.94 -3.61 -8.41
CA ARG A 666 -32.23 -4.00 -7.87
C ARG A 666 -33.04 -2.77 -7.51
N GLU A 667 -34.36 -2.87 -7.61
CA GLU A 667 -35.24 -1.78 -7.24
C GLU A 667 -36.52 -2.35 -6.61
N GLY A 668 -36.83 -1.92 -5.39
CA GLY A 668 -37.93 -2.49 -4.62
C GLY A 668 -37.82 -2.16 -3.14
N ASP A 669 -38.75 -2.70 -2.35
CA ASP A 669 -38.77 -2.52 -0.91
C ASP A 669 -37.61 -3.25 -0.23
N LEU A 670 -37.01 -2.63 0.79
CA LEU A 670 -36.04 -3.29 1.67
C LEU A 670 -36.76 -4.23 2.66
N PRO A 671 -36.10 -5.31 3.11
CA PRO A 671 -34.70 -5.65 2.86
C PRO A 671 -34.44 -6.36 1.52
N GLN A 672 -33.24 -6.18 0.96
CA GLN A 672 -32.80 -6.84 -0.28
C GLN A 672 -31.38 -7.40 -0.15
N ALA A 673 -31.02 -8.33 -1.03
CA ALA A 673 -29.71 -8.98 -1.02
C ALA A 673 -29.11 -9.18 -2.43
N PHE A 674 -27.78 -9.09 -2.52
CA PHE A 674 -26.97 -9.53 -3.65
C PHE A 674 -26.10 -10.71 -3.24
N TYR A 675 -25.88 -11.64 -4.17
CA TYR A 675 -25.02 -12.80 -3.98
C TYR A 675 -24.19 -13.00 -5.24
N ASP A 676 -22.87 -13.03 -5.08
CA ASP A 676 -21.96 -13.13 -6.22
C ASP A 676 -20.83 -14.11 -5.92
N VAL A 677 -20.58 -15.03 -6.84
CA VAL A 677 -19.40 -15.88 -6.82
C VAL A 677 -18.31 -15.21 -7.65
N LEU A 678 -17.20 -14.86 -7.02
CA LEU A 678 -16.02 -14.27 -7.66
C LEU A 678 -15.00 -15.39 -7.91
N PHE A 679 -14.88 -15.83 -9.17
CA PHE A 679 -14.10 -17.01 -9.53
C PHE A 679 -12.88 -16.64 -10.40
N PRO A 680 -11.68 -16.55 -9.82
CA PRO A 680 -10.47 -16.27 -10.59
C PRO A 680 -10.01 -17.53 -11.35
N THR A 681 -9.47 -17.34 -12.55
CA THR A 681 -8.93 -18.39 -13.43
C THR A 681 -7.48 -18.05 -13.81
N PRO A 682 -6.53 -18.99 -13.71
CA PRO A 682 -5.13 -18.72 -14.02
C PRO A 682 -4.89 -18.50 -15.51
N ARG A 683 -3.69 -18.03 -15.85
CA ARG A 683 -3.24 -17.90 -17.24
C ARG A 683 -3.44 -19.20 -18.01
N GLY A 684 -4.09 -19.10 -19.17
CA GLY A 684 -4.37 -20.24 -20.03
C GLY A 684 -5.35 -21.25 -19.43
N GLY A 685 -5.92 -20.98 -18.25
CA GLY A 685 -6.93 -21.79 -17.59
C GLY A 685 -8.31 -21.56 -18.18
N GLU A 686 -9.16 -22.58 -18.04
CA GLU A 686 -10.57 -22.53 -18.40
C GLU A 686 -11.40 -23.01 -17.21
N ALA A 687 -12.36 -22.18 -16.79
CA ALA A 687 -13.30 -22.51 -15.74
C ALA A 687 -14.72 -22.67 -16.29
N SER A 688 -15.43 -23.67 -15.79
CA SER A 688 -16.88 -23.81 -15.88
C SER A 688 -17.44 -23.89 -14.47
N VAL A 689 -18.26 -22.91 -14.12
CA VAL A 689 -18.90 -22.79 -12.81
C VAL A 689 -20.41 -22.68 -13.01
N THR A 690 -21.16 -23.54 -12.32
CA THR A 690 -22.63 -23.52 -12.32
C THR A 690 -23.15 -23.40 -10.90
N LEU A 691 -24.22 -22.64 -10.73
CA LEU A 691 -24.85 -22.36 -9.45
C LEU A 691 -26.25 -22.97 -9.41
N ARG A 692 -26.59 -23.59 -8.28
CA ARG A 692 -27.95 -23.97 -7.95
C ARG A 692 -28.30 -23.42 -6.57
N GLU A 693 -29.32 -22.59 -6.52
CA GLU A 693 -29.89 -22.07 -5.28
C GLU A 693 -30.66 -23.18 -4.57
N LEU A 694 -30.45 -23.32 -3.26
CA LEU A 694 -31.17 -24.27 -2.41
C LEU A 694 -32.30 -23.52 -1.70
N PRO A 695 -33.53 -24.07 -1.66
CA PRO A 695 -34.61 -23.51 -0.85
C PRO A 695 -34.23 -23.61 0.63
N VAL A 696 -34.53 -22.56 1.40
CA VAL A 696 -34.21 -22.50 2.83
C VAL A 696 -35.48 -22.38 3.65
N GLU A 697 -35.62 -23.24 4.65
CA GLU A 697 -36.79 -23.28 5.53
C GLU A 697 -36.37 -23.27 7.01
N GLU A 698 -37.14 -22.55 7.82
CA GLU A 698 -37.07 -22.54 9.29
C GLU A 698 -38.50 -22.72 9.80
N ASP A 699 -38.73 -23.73 10.64
CA ASP A 699 -40.06 -24.04 11.22
C ASP A 699 -41.21 -24.13 10.19
N GLY A 700 -40.91 -24.68 9.00
CA GLY A 700 -41.87 -24.83 7.89
C GLY A 700 -42.12 -23.56 7.08
N ARG A 701 -41.46 -22.44 7.40
CA ARG A 701 -41.52 -21.18 6.66
C ARG A 701 -40.34 -21.05 5.70
N SER A 702 -40.62 -20.75 4.43
CA SER A 702 -39.58 -20.39 3.46
C SER A 702 -38.92 -19.04 3.84
N LEU A 703 -37.59 -19.01 3.81
CA LEU A 703 -36.78 -17.85 4.13
C LEU A 703 -36.33 -17.14 2.86
N SER A 704 -36.27 -15.81 2.91
CA SER A 704 -35.65 -15.05 1.82
C SER A 704 -34.12 -15.13 1.88
N PRO A 705 -33.40 -14.87 0.77
CA PRO A 705 -31.94 -14.81 0.75
C PRO A 705 -31.36 -13.77 1.72
N HIS A 706 -32.14 -12.77 2.14
CA HIS A 706 -31.72 -11.81 3.16
C HIS A 706 -31.70 -12.41 4.58
N GLU A 707 -32.50 -13.45 4.84
CA GLU A 707 -32.53 -14.15 6.13
C GLU A 707 -31.51 -15.29 6.19
N ALA A 708 -31.42 -16.09 5.13
CA ALA A 708 -30.51 -17.21 4.98
C ALA A 708 -30.43 -17.65 3.51
N ALA A 709 -29.30 -18.24 3.09
CA ALA A 709 -29.09 -18.70 1.72
C ALA A 709 -28.36 -20.04 1.68
N GLY A 710 -28.65 -20.83 0.65
CA GLY A 710 -27.96 -22.08 0.35
C GLY A 710 -27.56 -22.12 -1.13
N LEU A 711 -26.29 -22.39 -1.40
CA LEU A 711 -25.74 -22.45 -2.74
C LEU A 711 -25.04 -23.79 -2.96
N GLU A 712 -25.38 -24.49 -4.05
CA GLU A 712 -24.57 -25.58 -4.59
C GLU A 712 -23.80 -25.04 -5.81
N ILE A 713 -22.47 -25.07 -5.73
CA ILE A 713 -21.54 -24.52 -6.71
C ILE A 713 -20.76 -25.68 -7.30
N ARG A 714 -20.99 -25.99 -8.58
CA ARG A 714 -20.23 -27.03 -9.29
C ARG A 714 -19.13 -26.36 -10.09
N CYS A 715 -17.90 -26.76 -9.82
CA CYS A 715 -16.70 -26.16 -10.38
C CYS A 715 -15.96 -27.19 -11.22
N ARG A 716 -15.49 -26.75 -12.39
CA ARG A 716 -14.50 -27.42 -13.22
C ARG A 716 -13.44 -26.41 -13.61
N MET A 717 -12.19 -26.69 -13.27
CA MET A 717 -11.03 -25.86 -13.62
C MET A 717 -10.03 -26.71 -14.41
N ALA A 718 -9.80 -26.36 -15.67
CA ALA A 718 -8.77 -26.95 -16.50
C ALA A 718 -7.62 -25.96 -16.69
N ARG A 719 -6.46 -26.23 -16.12
CA ARG A 719 -5.27 -25.36 -16.18
C ARG A 719 -4.08 -26.07 -16.83
N PRO A 720 -3.09 -25.33 -17.36
CA PRO A 720 -1.81 -25.92 -17.73
C PRO A 720 -1.26 -26.77 -16.57
N ALA A 721 -0.69 -27.93 -16.89
CA ALA A 721 -0.07 -28.77 -15.88
C ALA A 721 1.16 -28.05 -15.27
N PRO A 722 1.47 -28.22 -13.98
CA PRO A 722 2.66 -27.60 -13.38
C PRO A 722 3.95 -27.92 -14.14
N GLU A 723 4.06 -29.15 -14.67
CA GLU A 723 5.20 -29.57 -15.49
C GLU A 723 5.31 -28.77 -16.79
N ALA A 724 4.17 -28.31 -17.35
CA ALA A 724 4.12 -27.44 -18.52
C ALA A 724 4.73 -26.07 -18.25
N GLU A 725 4.51 -25.52 -17.06
CA GLU A 725 5.02 -24.21 -16.64
C GLU A 725 6.52 -24.26 -16.34
N SER A 726 7.00 -25.39 -15.80
CA SER A 726 8.43 -25.62 -15.52
C SER A 726 9.24 -26.21 -16.67
N ALA A 727 8.58 -26.62 -17.77
CA ALA A 727 9.25 -27.26 -18.89
C ALA A 727 10.27 -26.28 -19.50
N GLN A 728 11.53 -26.68 -19.51
CA GLN A 728 12.58 -26.00 -20.26
C GLN A 728 12.94 -26.84 -21.48
N MET A 729 13.04 -26.17 -22.64
CA MET A 729 13.45 -26.82 -23.88
C MET A 729 14.96 -26.98 -23.92
N GLU A 730 15.42 -28.20 -24.17
CA GLU A 730 16.83 -28.53 -24.32
C GLU A 730 17.32 -28.12 -25.71
N MET A 731 17.91 -26.93 -25.80
CA MET A 731 18.29 -26.33 -27.10
C MET A 731 19.47 -27.05 -27.79
N GLY A 732 20.23 -27.88 -27.07
CA GLY A 732 21.49 -28.45 -27.53
C GLY A 732 22.68 -27.46 -27.45
N PRO A 733 23.84 -27.79 -28.03
CA PRO A 733 25.00 -26.89 -28.01
C PRO A 733 24.76 -25.65 -28.90
N ASN A 734 25.22 -24.49 -28.45
CA ASN A 734 25.22 -23.27 -29.28
C ASN A 734 26.21 -23.44 -30.44
N LEU A 735 25.68 -23.62 -31.65
CA LEU A 735 26.42 -23.83 -32.88
C LEU A 735 27.18 -22.58 -33.36
N ALA A 736 26.78 -21.40 -32.90
CA ALA A 736 27.43 -20.13 -33.22
C ALA A 736 28.65 -19.86 -32.32
N LEU A 737 28.80 -20.58 -31.21
CA LEU A 737 29.87 -20.34 -30.25
C LEU A 737 31.25 -20.57 -30.89
N GLY A 738 32.12 -19.54 -30.83
CA GLY A 738 33.47 -19.58 -31.40
C GLY A 738 33.52 -19.51 -32.94
N LYS A 739 32.39 -19.26 -33.61
CA LYS A 739 32.30 -19.12 -35.07
C LYS A 739 32.44 -17.66 -35.51
N PRO A 740 33.00 -17.39 -36.71
CA PRO A 740 33.06 -16.03 -37.26
C PRO A 740 31.66 -15.43 -37.46
N GLY A 741 31.40 -14.29 -36.84
CA GLY A 741 30.22 -13.49 -37.13
C GLY A 741 30.47 -12.44 -38.21
N PHE A 742 29.40 -11.93 -38.81
CA PHE A 742 29.46 -10.86 -39.80
C PHE A 742 28.24 -9.94 -39.67
N ALA A 743 28.37 -8.72 -40.23
CA ALA A 743 27.23 -7.85 -40.45
C ALA A 743 27.34 -7.07 -41.76
N GLU A 744 26.18 -6.89 -42.39
CA GLU A 744 26.00 -6.15 -43.63
C GLU A 744 24.89 -5.13 -43.40
N ILE A 745 25.17 -3.83 -43.48
CA ILE A 745 24.16 -2.78 -43.30
C ILE A 745 24.11 -1.95 -44.57
N SER A 746 22.91 -1.67 -45.07
CA SER A 746 22.70 -0.76 -46.19
C SER A 746 23.17 0.63 -45.80
N ARG A 747 24.06 1.18 -46.63
CA ARG A 747 24.59 2.53 -46.45
C ARG A 747 23.61 3.55 -47.00
N GLY A 748 22.43 3.68 -46.41
CA GLY A 748 21.51 4.78 -46.71
C GLY A 748 22.20 6.12 -46.41
N GLN A 749 22.96 6.66 -47.38
CA GLN A 749 23.67 7.94 -47.36
C GLN A 749 24.56 8.23 -46.13
N PHE A 750 25.45 7.31 -45.75
CA PHE A 750 26.54 7.68 -44.85
C PHE A 750 27.59 8.52 -45.59
N PRO A 751 28.07 9.65 -45.03
CA PRO A 751 29.18 10.41 -45.60
C PRO A 751 30.43 9.53 -45.75
N GLU A 752 31.17 9.74 -46.85
CA GLU A 752 32.43 9.05 -47.11
C GLU A 752 33.41 9.31 -45.95
N GLY A 753 33.79 8.26 -45.21
CA GLY A 753 34.68 8.35 -44.04
C GLY A 753 34.05 8.22 -42.65
N ALA A 754 32.75 7.96 -42.53
CA ALA A 754 32.11 7.70 -41.23
C ALA A 754 32.75 6.48 -40.51
N LYS A 755 33.28 6.67 -39.29
CA LYS A 755 33.85 5.60 -38.46
C LYS A 755 32.74 4.70 -37.92
N LEU A 756 32.84 3.40 -38.18
CA LEU A 756 32.04 2.39 -37.52
C LEU A 756 32.51 2.25 -36.08
N LEU A 757 31.63 2.56 -35.12
CA LEU A 757 31.91 2.38 -33.70
C LEU A 757 31.30 1.05 -33.24
N THR A 758 32.16 0.13 -32.81
CA THR A 758 31.82 -1.03 -31.97
C THR A 758 31.98 -0.62 -30.51
N ASP A 759 30.95 -0.76 -29.68
CA ASP A 759 30.92 -0.29 -28.28
C ASP A 759 31.14 -1.39 -27.23
N GLY A 760 31.69 -2.55 -27.58
CA GLY A 760 31.79 -3.66 -26.63
C GLY A 760 33.03 -4.54 -26.77
N ASP A 761 33.61 -4.88 -25.62
CA ASP A 761 34.67 -5.84 -25.38
C ASP A 761 34.45 -7.18 -26.10
N THR A 762 35.41 -7.61 -26.92
CA THR A 762 35.33 -8.85 -27.71
C THR A 762 35.85 -10.03 -26.91
N GLY A 763 35.08 -10.46 -25.91
CA GLY A 763 35.39 -11.67 -25.15
C GLY A 763 35.25 -12.94 -26.02
N PRO A 764 35.88 -14.07 -25.63
CA PRO A 764 35.89 -15.33 -26.39
C PRO A 764 34.53 -16.04 -26.53
N ARG A 765 33.42 -15.40 -26.12
CA ARG A 765 32.06 -15.95 -26.14
C ARG A 765 31.05 -15.10 -26.93
N THR A 766 31.43 -13.98 -27.54
CA THR A 766 30.49 -13.03 -28.16
C THR A 766 30.82 -12.73 -29.62
N ILE A 767 29.83 -12.85 -30.52
CA ILE A 767 29.92 -12.33 -31.90
C ILE A 767 29.84 -10.81 -31.87
N SER A 768 30.85 -10.14 -32.44
CA SER A 768 30.88 -8.69 -32.59
C SER A 768 30.19 -8.25 -33.87
N ALA A 769 29.07 -7.54 -33.76
CA ALA A 769 28.62 -6.68 -34.84
C ALA A 769 27.73 -5.53 -34.33
N ALA A 770 28.38 -4.54 -33.71
CA ALA A 770 27.85 -3.19 -33.62
C ALA A 770 28.35 -2.39 -34.83
N LEU A 771 27.49 -2.16 -35.83
CA LEU A 771 27.67 -1.06 -36.77
C LEU A 771 26.67 0.04 -36.39
N SER A 772 27.14 1.04 -35.65
CA SER A 772 26.35 2.25 -35.40
C SER A 772 26.46 3.19 -36.61
N SER A 773 25.32 3.62 -37.14
CA SER A 773 25.16 4.91 -37.81
C SER A 773 25.48 6.02 -36.80
N ALA A 774 26.75 6.29 -36.56
CA ALA A 774 27.13 7.42 -35.73
C ALA A 774 27.24 8.68 -36.60
N PRO A 775 26.54 9.77 -36.24
CA PRO A 775 25.56 9.89 -35.15
C PRO A 775 24.14 9.49 -35.60
N HIS A 776 23.29 9.13 -34.62
CA HIS A 776 21.86 8.82 -34.75
C HIS A 776 21.15 9.65 -35.85
N GLN A 777 20.60 8.99 -36.87
CA GLN A 777 19.91 9.64 -37.99
C GLN A 777 18.43 9.24 -38.05
N PRO A 778 17.55 9.91 -37.30
CA PRO A 778 16.11 9.70 -37.44
C PRO A 778 15.66 10.09 -38.86
N GLY A 779 14.78 9.29 -39.45
CA GLY A 779 14.22 9.53 -40.79
C GLY A 779 15.00 8.94 -41.99
N VAL A 780 16.15 8.29 -41.77
CA VAL A 780 16.91 7.60 -42.84
C VAL A 780 16.71 6.09 -42.73
N PRO A 781 15.98 5.43 -43.65
CA PRO A 781 15.72 4.00 -43.56
C PRO A 781 17.02 3.18 -43.42
N LEU A 782 17.08 2.31 -42.42
CA LEU A 782 18.19 1.39 -42.20
C LEU A 782 17.73 -0.03 -42.52
N THR A 783 18.50 -0.76 -43.33
CA THR A 783 18.37 -2.22 -43.44
C THR A 783 19.70 -2.87 -43.10
N GLY A 784 19.66 -3.97 -42.36
CA GLY A 784 20.85 -4.64 -41.86
C GLY A 784 20.70 -6.14 -41.86
N ARG A 785 21.82 -6.84 -41.82
CA ARG A 785 21.92 -8.29 -41.66
C ARG A 785 23.03 -8.56 -40.66
N PHE A 786 22.74 -9.37 -39.65
CA PHE A 786 23.71 -9.85 -38.67
C PHE A 786 23.72 -11.36 -38.74
N GLY A 787 24.87 -12.01 -38.84
CA GLY A 787 24.90 -13.46 -39.00
C GLY A 787 26.17 -14.11 -38.54
N VAL A 788 26.18 -15.43 -38.64
CA VAL A 788 27.28 -16.31 -38.30
C VAL A 788 27.62 -17.20 -39.48
N ASP A 789 28.92 -17.38 -39.72
CA ASP A 789 29.46 -18.35 -40.67
C ASP A 789 29.94 -19.59 -39.91
N PHE A 790 29.24 -20.70 -40.08
CA PHE A 790 29.59 -21.96 -39.43
C PHE A 790 30.80 -22.64 -40.07
N GLY A 791 31.19 -22.23 -41.28
CA GLY A 791 32.25 -22.78 -42.11
C GLY A 791 31.92 -24.13 -42.76
N THR A 792 30.96 -24.87 -42.22
CA THR A 792 30.50 -26.19 -42.72
C THR A 792 28.99 -26.29 -42.61
N PRO A 793 28.31 -27.09 -43.46
CA PRO A 793 26.86 -27.23 -43.40
C PRO A 793 26.42 -27.87 -42.08
N VAL A 794 25.69 -27.11 -41.26
CA VAL A 794 25.08 -27.57 -40.01
C VAL A 794 23.56 -27.50 -40.12
N ALA A 795 22.87 -28.44 -39.46
CA ALA A 795 21.42 -28.33 -39.29
C ALA A 795 21.14 -27.28 -38.20
N VAL A 796 20.20 -26.37 -38.45
CA VAL A 796 19.79 -25.32 -37.50
C VAL A 796 18.28 -25.13 -37.63
N ASN A 797 17.61 -24.95 -36.50
CA ASN A 797 16.17 -24.72 -36.47
C ASN A 797 15.71 -23.78 -35.34
N ALA A 798 16.66 -23.21 -34.59
CA ALA A 798 16.36 -22.22 -33.58
C ALA A 798 17.48 -21.17 -33.49
N VAL A 799 17.08 -19.92 -33.25
CA VAL A 799 17.98 -18.78 -33.02
C VAL A 799 17.54 -18.04 -31.77
N VAL A 800 18.51 -17.62 -30.96
CA VAL A 800 18.31 -16.74 -29.80
C VAL A 800 19.11 -15.47 -30.03
N LEU A 801 18.44 -14.32 -29.96
CA LEU A 801 19.05 -13.01 -30.22
C LEU A 801 18.97 -12.14 -28.97
N HIS A 802 20.09 -11.60 -28.54
CA HIS A 802 20.14 -10.56 -27.51
C HIS A 802 20.43 -9.22 -28.19
N HIS A 803 19.50 -8.28 -28.10
CA HIS A 803 19.55 -7.03 -28.85
C HIS A 803 20.41 -5.95 -28.16
N GLY A 804 20.90 -4.96 -28.92
CA GLY A 804 21.71 -3.84 -28.40
C GLY A 804 21.03 -2.46 -28.50
N ILE A 805 21.44 -1.56 -27.59
CA ILE A 805 21.11 -0.12 -27.38
C ILE A 805 20.09 0.14 -26.25
N TRP A 806 20.65 0.53 -25.10
CA TRP A 806 20.06 0.49 -23.75
C TRP A 806 19.94 1.90 -23.14
N ASN A 807 18.87 2.18 -22.39
CA ASN A 807 18.87 3.21 -21.34
C ASN A 807 18.48 2.66 -19.95
N GLY A 808 18.62 1.34 -19.76
CA GLY A 808 18.37 0.68 -18.47
C GLY A 808 16.95 0.15 -18.25
N LYS A 809 15.99 0.36 -19.16
CA LYS A 809 14.64 -0.27 -19.09
C LYS A 809 13.96 -0.63 -20.43
N THR A 810 14.47 -0.17 -21.57
CA THR A 810 13.80 -0.37 -22.89
C THR A 810 14.81 -0.41 -24.04
N ILE A 811 14.49 -1.18 -25.09
CA ILE A 811 15.18 -1.06 -26.38
C ILE A 811 14.90 0.36 -26.90
N LEU A 812 15.95 1.17 -27.08
CA LEU A 812 15.77 2.54 -27.56
C LEU A 812 15.23 2.57 -29.00
N TYR A 813 15.57 1.57 -29.82
CA TYR A 813 15.27 1.50 -31.25
C TYR A 813 15.03 0.07 -31.75
N PRO A 814 13.84 -0.55 -31.53
CA PRO A 814 13.56 -1.88 -32.06
C PRO A 814 13.54 -1.87 -33.60
N ALA A 815 13.89 -3.01 -34.20
CA ALA A 815 13.67 -3.23 -35.63
C ALA A 815 12.16 -3.21 -35.92
N GLU A 816 11.78 -2.56 -37.00
CA GLU A 816 10.39 -2.51 -37.46
C GLU A 816 10.01 -3.77 -38.25
N LYS A 817 11.01 -4.42 -38.87
CA LYS A 817 10.90 -5.78 -39.42
C LYS A 817 12.14 -6.60 -39.11
N MET A 818 11.95 -7.91 -38.98
CA MET A 818 13.01 -8.88 -38.72
C MET A 818 12.69 -10.21 -39.40
N SER A 819 13.65 -10.80 -40.12
CA SER A 819 13.54 -12.16 -40.69
C SER A 819 14.82 -12.96 -40.46
N ILE A 820 14.69 -14.27 -40.22
CA ILE A 820 15.84 -15.18 -40.13
C ILE A 820 16.09 -15.76 -41.52
N GLN A 821 17.33 -15.71 -41.98
CA GLN A 821 17.74 -16.11 -43.32
C GLN A 821 18.86 -17.14 -43.27
N TYR A 822 18.81 -18.12 -44.18
CA TYR A 822 19.88 -19.09 -44.39
C TYR A 822 20.50 -18.92 -45.78
N TRP A 823 21.78 -19.30 -45.90
CA TRP A 823 22.50 -19.25 -47.16
C TRP A 823 22.46 -20.61 -47.87
N ASP A 824 22.07 -20.64 -49.14
CA ASP A 824 22.06 -21.88 -49.95
C ASP A 824 23.36 -22.13 -50.73
N GLY A 825 24.34 -21.22 -50.62
CA GLY A 825 25.57 -21.21 -51.42
C GLY A 825 25.63 -20.09 -52.46
N ARG A 826 24.48 -19.51 -52.83
CA ARG A 826 24.35 -18.46 -53.85
C ARG A 826 23.53 -17.25 -53.40
N ALA A 827 22.50 -17.45 -52.59
CA ALA A 827 21.57 -16.42 -52.15
C ALA A 827 21.07 -16.65 -50.71
N TRP A 828 20.57 -15.57 -50.12
CA TRP A 828 19.88 -15.60 -48.83
C TRP A 828 18.40 -15.93 -49.05
N HIS A 829 17.89 -16.86 -48.27
CA HIS A 829 16.48 -17.23 -48.26
C HIS A 829 15.93 -17.10 -46.84
N ASP A 830 14.72 -16.55 -46.70
CA ASP A 830 14.02 -16.57 -45.41
C ASP A 830 13.71 -18.02 -45.01
N VAL A 831 13.88 -18.33 -43.72
CA VAL A 831 13.49 -19.64 -43.18
C VAL A 831 11.95 -19.76 -43.20
N THR A 832 11.45 -20.98 -43.44
CA THR A 832 10.02 -21.27 -43.39
C THR A 832 9.59 -21.65 -41.97
N GLY A 833 8.30 -21.46 -41.65
CA GLY A 833 7.77 -21.86 -40.35
C GLY A 833 8.27 -21.04 -39.16
N ALA A 834 8.89 -19.87 -39.37
CA ALA A 834 9.44 -19.03 -38.32
C ALA A 834 8.39 -18.59 -37.29
N ARG A 835 8.63 -18.92 -36.01
CA ARG A 835 7.82 -18.52 -34.85
C ARG A 835 8.72 -17.84 -33.83
N THR A 836 8.56 -16.54 -33.65
CA THR A 836 9.36 -15.72 -32.74
C THR A 836 8.59 -15.44 -31.46
N SER A 837 9.25 -15.67 -30.32
CA SER A 837 8.79 -15.32 -28.98
C SER A 837 9.76 -14.34 -28.34
N TRP A 838 9.24 -13.42 -27.51
CA TRP A 838 10.01 -12.37 -26.85
C TRP A 838 9.96 -12.57 -25.33
N HIS A 839 11.10 -12.39 -24.66
CA HIS A 839 11.26 -12.57 -23.21
C HIS A 839 11.71 -11.27 -22.53
N ASP A 840 11.50 -11.18 -21.20
CA ASP A 840 11.66 -9.96 -20.38
C ASP A 840 13.08 -9.36 -20.41
N ASP A 841 14.09 -10.15 -20.76
CA ASP A 841 15.49 -9.71 -20.97
C ASP A 841 15.79 -9.24 -22.41
N GLN A 842 14.75 -8.93 -23.18
CA GLN A 842 14.85 -8.48 -24.58
C GLN A 842 15.59 -9.49 -25.48
N VAL A 843 15.35 -10.76 -25.16
CA VAL A 843 15.79 -11.92 -25.91
C VAL A 843 14.66 -12.32 -26.84
N SER A 844 14.93 -12.34 -28.15
CA SER A 844 14.02 -13.00 -29.09
C SER A 844 14.48 -14.44 -29.29
N ARG A 845 13.52 -15.35 -29.29
CA ARG A 845 13.73 -16.77 -29.57
C ARG A 845 12.87 -17.16 -30.75
N THR A 846 13.50 -17.53 -31.85
CA THR A 846 12.83 -17.91 -33.11
C THR A 846 13.08 -19.37 -33.42
N PHE A 847 12.00 -20.15 -33.53
CA PHE A 847 12.02 -21.52 -34.06
C PHE A 847 11.56 -21.52 -35.51
N PHE A 848 12.12 -22.37 -36.36
CA PHE A 848 11.79 -22.47 -37.78
C PHE A 848 12.00 -23.89 -38.29
N ASP A 849 11.55 -24.16 -39.51
CA ASP A 849 11.78 -25.47 -40.14
C ASP A 849 13.29 -25.74 -40.25
N THR A 850 13.71 -26.98 -40.04
CA THR A 850 15.14 -27.29 -40.01
C THR A 850 15.79 -27.05 -41.36
N VAL A 851 16.77 -26.14 -41.39
CA VAL A 851 17.59 -25.86 -42.57
C VAL A 851 19.01 -26.38 -42.35
N ARG A 852 19.65 -26.83 -43.42
CA ARG A 852 21.07 -27.19 -43.40
C ARG A 852 21.84 -26.14 -44.19
N THR A 853 22.68 -25.37 -43.51
CA THR A 853 23.36 -24.21 -44.12
C THR A 853 24.77 -24.02 -43.55
N THR A 854 25.63 -23.34 -44.31
CA THR A 854 26.93 -22.87 -43.84
C THR A 854 26.85 -21.49 -43.18
N ARG A 855 25.80 -20.70 -43.43
CA ARG A 855 25.64 -19.36 -42.86
C ARG A 855 24.19 -19.08 -42.51
N LEU A 856 23.99 -18.46 -41.36
CA LEU A 856 22.69 -18.03 -40.89
C LEU A 856 22.75 -16.56 -40.52
N SER A 857 21.68 -15.83 -40.76
CA SER A 857 21.60 -14.42 -40.41
C SER A 857 20.20 -14.01 -39.97
N VAL A 858 20.13 -12.85 -39.33
CA VAL A 858 18.92 -12.09 -39.09
C VAL A 858 18.99 -10.82 -39.94
N ALA A 859 18.06 -10.68 -40.88
CA ALA A 859 17.85 -9.45 -41.62
C ALA A 859 16.87 -8.55 -40.84
N VAL A 860 17.13 -7.25 -40.80
CA VAL A 860 16.37 -6.26 -40.06
C VAL A 860 16.12 -5.01 -40.88
N GLU A 861 14.96 -4.38 -40.69
CA GLU A 861 14.63 -3.08 -41.29
C GLU A 861 14.11 -2.10 -40.23
N ARG A 862 14.44 -0.83 -40.41
CA ARG A 862 13.91 0.28 -39.62
C ARG A 862 13.68 1.49 -40.53
N ALA A 863 12.45 1.66 -41.01
CA ALA A 863 12.08 2.74 -41.91
C ALA A 863 12.18 4.13 -41.24
N GLY A 864 11.95 4.22 -39.92
CA GLY A 864 12.12 5.44 -39.14
C GLY A 864 13.58 5.86 -38.87
N GLY A 865 14.56 5.10 -39.34
CA GLY A 865 16.00 5.36 -39.22
C GLY A 865 16.61 5.07 -37.86
N GLY A 866 17.53 5.87 -37.33
CA GLY A 866 18.13 5.69 -35.99
C GLY A 866 19.38 4.83 -35.94
N ARG A 867 19.37 3.68 -35.23
CA ARG A 867 20.53 2.79 -35.01
C ARG A 867 20.11 1.32 -34.97
N LEU A 868 20.96 0.41 -35.48
CA LEU A 868 20.81 -1.06 -35.39
C LEU A 868 22.00 -1.66 -34.61
N ALA A 869 21.73 -2.57 -33.69
CA ALA A 869 22.79 -3.31 -32.97
C ALA A 869 22.29 -4.68 -32.50
N LEU A 870 23.16 -5.69 -32.61
CA LEU A 870 22.96 -7.02 -32.04
C LEU A 870 24.10 -7.31 -31.07
N ARG A 871 23.77 -7.73 -29.85
CA ARG A 871 24.74 -8.01 -28.79
C ARG A 871 25.19 -9.47 -28.81
N GLU A 872 24.26 -10.40 -29.04
CA GLU A 872 24.55 -11.82 -29.06
C GLU A 872 23.65 -12.53 -30.08
N PHE A 873 24.26 -13.47 -30.81
CA PHE A 873 23.59 -14.35 -31.78
C PHE A 873 23.91 -15.78 -31.39
N GLU A 874 22.89 -16.53 -31.00
CA GLU A 874 23.02 -17.95 -30.71
C GLU A 874 22.23 -18.75 -31.76
N ALA A 875 22.78 -19.89 -32.17
CA ALA A 875 22.15 -20.78 -33.15
C ALA A 875 22.12 -22.20 -32.60
N TYR A 876 20.98 -22.86 -32.75
CA TYR A 876 20.73 -24.17 -32.16
C TYR A 876 20.04 -25.12 -33.13
N HIS A 877 20.25 -26.41 -32.88
CA HIS A 877 19.48 -27.49 -33.50
C HIS A 877 18.78 -28.29 -32.40
N VAL A 878 17.50 -28.00 -32.22
CA VAL A 878 16.63 -28.72 -31.31
C VAL A 878 16.11 -29.98 -32.00
N SER A 879 16.26 -31.13 -31.37
CA SER A 879 15.81 -32.39 -31.98
C SER A 879 14.28 -32.43 -32.13
N SER A 880 13.78 -33.17 -33.11
CA SER A 880 12.32 -33.37 -33.26
C SER A 880 11.68 -34.07 -32.05
N GLU A 881 12.44 -34.92 -31.36
CA GLU A 881 12.00 -35.58 -30.12
C GLU A 881 11.81 -34.55 -29.00
N GLU A 882 12.75 -33.61 -28.87
CA GLU A 882 12.69 -32.55 -27.87
C GLU A 882 11.58 -31.54 -28.15
N LEU A 883 11.42 -31.11 -29.41
CA LEU A 883 10.28 -30.28 -29.82
C LEU A 883 8.94 -30.96 -29.50
N ALA A 884 8.84 -32.27 -29.75
CA ALA A 884 7.64 -33.04 -29.43
C ALA A 884 7.43 -33.21 -27.91
N ARG A 885 8.50 -33.41 -27.13
CA ARG A 885 8.44 -33.46 -25.65
C ARG A 885 7.96 -32.12 -25.09
N PHE A 886 8.55 -31.02 -25.55
CA PHE A 886 8.21 -29.68 -25.10
C PHE A 886 6.78 -29.30 -25.48
N GLU A 887 6.33 -29.63 -26.70
CA GLU A 887 4.95 -29.37 -27.10
C GLU A 887 3.94 -30.23 -26.31
N ARG A 888 4.27 -31.51 -26.03
CA ARG A 888 3.45 -32.34 -25.13
C ARG A 888 3.36 -31.76 -23.73
N ALA A 889 4.49 -31.30 -23.18
CA ALA A 889 4.51 -30.65 -21.88
C ALA A 889 3.65 -29.38 -21.89
N ARG A 890 3.84 -28.50 -22.89
CA ARG A 890 3.06 -27.25 -23.07
C ARG A 890 1.55 -27.48 -23.19
N GLN A 891 1.14 -28.59 -23.80
CA GLN A 891 -0.26 -28.97 -23.97
C GLN A 891 -0.82 -29.77 -22.79
N ALA A 892 0.02 -30.22 -21.85
CA ALA A 892 -0.45 -30.97 -20.70
C ALA A 892 -1.37 -30.08 -19.84
N ARG A 893 -2.52 -30.63 -19.45
CA ARG A 893 -3.51 -29.93 -18.62
C ARG A 893 -3.88 -30.77 -17.42
N VAL A 894 -4.08 -30.11 -16.29
CA VAL A 894 -4.72 -30.69 -15.10
C VAL A 894 -6.15 -30.17 -15.05
N THR A 895 -7.11 -31.09 -14.95
CA THR A 895 -8.52 -30.74 -14.74
C THR A 895 -8.95 -31.18 -13.36
N GLU A 896 -9.47 -30.23 -12.59
CA GLU A 896 -10.04 -30.46 -11.27
C GLU A 896 -11.54 -30.20 -11.33
N GLU A 897 -12.33 -31.10 -10.75
CA GLU A 897 -13.78 -31.02 -10.69
C GLU A 897 -14.25 -31.32 -9.27
N TRP A 898 -15.13 -30.45 -8.75
CA TRP A 898 -15.68 -30.60 -7.41
C TRP A 898 -17.03 -29.87 -7.31
N THR A 899 -17.76 -30.17 -6.24
CA THR A 899 -18.97 -29.44 -5.86
C THR A 899 -18.82 -28.91 -4.45
N ASP A 900 -19.03 -27.60 -4.28
CA ASP A 900 -19.14 -26.97 -2.97
C ASP A 900 -20.59 -26.67 -2.64
N VAL A 901 -21.01 -26.97 -1.42
CA VAL A 901 -22.31 -26.58 -0.88
C VAL A 901 -22.06 -25.62 0.26
N ILE A 902 -22.61 -24.42 0.14
CA ILE A 902 -22.43 -23.31 1.08
C ILE A 902 -23.78 -22.98 1.69
N LEU A 903 -23.88 -23.10 3.01
CA LEU A 903 -25.08 -22.81 3.79
C LEU A 903 -24.77 -21.59 4.65
N ILE A 904 -25.59 -20.54 4.58
CA ILE A 904 -25.36 -19.28 5.29
C ILE A 904 -26.63 -18.86 6.01
N SER A 905 -26.51 -18.45 7.27
CA SER A 905 -27.54 -17.77 8.04
C SER A 905 -27.13 -16.34 8.34
N HIS A 906 -28.08 -15.41 8.18
CA HIS A 906 -27.91 -14.00 8.57
C HIS A 906 -28.61 -13.66 9.89
N ARG A 907 -29.31 -14.64 10.48
CA ARG A 907 -30.06 -14.53 11.74
C ARG A 907 -29.47 -15.37 12.88
N GLY A 908 -28.16 -15.64 12.80
CA GLY A 908 -27.43 -16.43 13.80
C GLY A 908 -27.68 -17.94 13.72
N ALA A 909 -27.04 -18.68 14.62
CA ALA A 909 -27.13 -20.13 14.72
C ALA A 909 -28.54 -20.59 15.16
N ARG A 910 -29.26 -21.26 14.25
CA ARG A 910 -30.55 -21.95 14.49
C ARG A 910 -30.71 -23.08 13.50
N GLY A 911 -31.47 -24.10 13.89
CA GLY A 911 -31.81 -25.24 13.03
C GLY A 911 -32.59 -24.82 11.79
N ARG A 912 -32.02 -25.08 10.61
CA ARG A 912 -32.64 -24.78 9.31
C ARG A 912 -32.45 -25.93 8.33
N ARG A 913 -33.38 -26.02 7.39
CA ARG A 913 -33.29 -26.92 6.25
C ARG A 913 -32.85 -26.12 5.02
N TYR A 914 -31.80 -26.58 4.34
CA TYR A 914 -31.29 -26.02 3.10
C TYR A 914 -31.36 -27.10 2.03
N GLY A 915 -32.49 -27.21 1.32
CA GLY A 915 -32.78 -28.38 0.49
C GLY A 915 -32.66 -29.69 1.28
N ASP A 916 -31.71 -30.55 0.90
CA ASP A 916 -31.46 -31.84 1.56
C ASP A 916 -30.59 -31.76 2.83
N TYR A 917 -30.10 -30.57 3.18
CA TYR A 917 -29.21 -30.36 4.32
C TYR A 917 -29.96 -29.85 5.54
N LEU A 918 -29.59 -30.35 6.72
CA LEU A 918 -29.99 -29.79 8.00
C LEU A 918 -28.74 -29.23 8.68
N PHE A 919 -28.79 -27.96 9.04
CA PHE A 919 -27.68 -27.25 9.68
C PHE A 919 -28.23 -26.31 10.75
N ASP A 920 -27.55 -26.27 11.90
CA ASP A 920 -27.96 -25.47 13.05
C ASP A 920 -27.10 -24.23 13.31
N GLY A 921 -26.11 -23.97 12.45
CA GLY A 921 -25.14 -22.91 12.66
C GLY A 921 -25.27 -21.69 11.76
N GLU A 922 -24.17 -20.93 11.65
CA GLU A 922 -24.12 -19.69 10.87
C GLU A 922 -23.58 -19.91 9.46
N ILE A 923 -22.49 -20.68 9.29
CA ILE A 923 -21.95 -21.03 7.98
C ILE A 923 -21.54 -22.50 7.94
N ALA A 924 -21.85 -23.20 6.86
CA ALA A 924 -21.26 -24.49 6.53
C ALA A 924 -20.73 -24.50 5.09
N LEU A 925 -19.55 -25.08 4.90
CA LEU A 925 -18.93 -25.36 3.62
C LEU A 925 -18.76 -26.88 3.51
N ILE A 926 -19.42 -27.52 2.56
CA ILE A 926 -19.28 -28.95 2.29
C ILE A 926 -18.73 -29.15 0.88
N ARG A 927 -17.53 -29.71 0.74
CA ARG A 927 -16.96 -30.06 -0.57
C ARG A 927 -17.17 -31.52 -0.87
N LYS A 928 -17.58 -31.82 -2.09
CA LYS A 928 -17.70 -33.16 -2.66
C LYS A 928 -16.80 -33.33 -3.88
N ASP A 929 -16.24 -34.53 -4.03
CA ASP A 929 -15.56 -34.93 -5.25
C ASP A 929 -16.54 -35.28 -6.37
N THR A 930 -16.02 -35.66 -7.54
CA THR A 930 -16.83 -36.06 -8.71
C THR A 930 -17.69 -37.32 -8.48
N ALA A 931 -17.36 -38.14 -7.49
CA ALA A 931 -18.16 -39.29 -7.08
C ALA A 931 -19.22 -38.94 -6.02
N GLY A 932 -19.34 -37.66 -5.65
CA GLY A 932 -20.27 -37.18 -4.62
C GLY A 932 -19.81 -37.48 -3.20
N ARG A 933 -18.57 -37.96 -2.99
CA ARG A 933 -18.03 -38.21 -1.65
C ARG A 933 -17.63 -36.89 -1.01
N VAL A 934 -18.03 -36.69 0.24
CA VAL A 934 -17.65 -35.51 1.02
C VAL A 934 -16.15 -35.58 1.31
N VAL A 935 -15.39 -34.60 0.84
CA VAL A 935 -13.94 -34.50 1.08
C VAL A 935 -13.57 -33.37 2.02
N ARG A 936 -14.51 -32.46 2.30
CA ARG A 936 -14.32 -31.37 3.26
C ARG A 936 -15.63 -30.96 3.91
N VAL A 937 -15.57 -30.63 5.20
CA VAL A 937 -16.64 -29.97 5.95
C VAL A 937 -16.00 -28.86 6.79
N GLY A 938 -16.35 -27.61 6.52
CA GLY A 938 -16.06 -26.45 7.35
C GLY A 938 -17.34 -25.93 7.98
N VAL A 939 -17.30 -25.53 9.25
CA VAL A 939 -18.43 -24.91 9.94
C VAL A 939 -17.97 -23.68 10.72
N LYS A 940 -18.87 -22.71 10.82
CA LYS A 940 -18.79 -21.55 11.70
C LYS A 940 -20.04 -21.48 12.58
N THR A 941 -19.82 -21.42 13.89
CA THR A 941 -20.83 -21.35 14.95
C THR A 941 -21.93 -22.39 14.75
N GLY A 942 -21.67 -23.68 15.00
CA GLY A 942 -22.68 -24.74 14.83
C GLY A 942 -22.32 -26.03 15.55
N LYS A 943 -23.29 -26.95 15.68
CA LYS A 943 -23.08 -28.28 16.27
C LYS A 943 -23.34 -29.41 15.31
N SER A 944 -24.21 -29.25 14.32
CA SER A 944 -24.67 -30.35 13.48
C SER A 944 -24.82 -29.95 12.02
N VAL A 945 -24.21 -30.74 11.14
CA VAL A 945 -24.44 -30.71 9.68
C VAL A 945 -24.85 -32.11 9.24
N ARG A 946 -26.04 -32.23 8.64
CA ARG A 946 -26.57 -33.48 8.10
C ARG A 946 -27.00 -33.32 6.65
N GLU A 947 -26.90 -34.39 5.88
CA GLU A 947 -27.33 -34.48 4.49
C GLU A 947 -28.22 -35.71 4.31
N GLY A 948 -29.48 -35.53 3.90
CA GLY A 948 -30.39 -36.66 3.67
C GLY A 948 -30.53 -37.61 4.88
N GLY A 949 -30.43 -37.06 6.10
CA GLY A 949 -30.44 -37.82 7.36
C GLY A 949 -29.07 -38.38 7.79
N ARG A 950 -28.04 -38.37 6.94
CA ARG A 950 -26.67 -38.78 7.27
C ARG A 950 -25.94 -37.68 8.03
N THR A 951 -25.37 -38.00 9.19
CA THR A 951 -24.48 -37.09 9.92
C THR A 951 -23.17 -36.89 9.15
N LEU A 952 -22.86 -35.63 8.79
CA LEU A 952 -21.56 -35.24 8.26
C LEU A 952 -20.64 -34.78 9.40
N LEU A 953 -21.20 -34.01 10.33
CA LEU A 953 -20.59 -33.51 11.55
C LEU A 953 -21.66 -33.37 12.63
N GLU A 954 -21.36 -33.81 13.85
CA GLU A 954 -22.18 -33.60 15.04
C GLU A 954 -21.31 -33.49 16.29
N SER A 955 -21.47 -32.42 17.06
CA SER A 955 -20.66 -32.11 18.23
C SER A 955 -21.53 -31.86 19.47
N PRO A 956 -21.15 -32.36 20.66
CA PRO A 956 -21.83 -32.01 21.90
C PRO A 956 -21.63 -30.52 22.25
N GLU A 957 -20.45 -29.99 21.94
CA GLU A 957 -20.06 -28.60 22.17
C GLU A 957 -20.29 -27.74 20.93
N LEU A 958 -20.59 -26.45 21.11
CA LEU A 958 -20.70 -25.49 20.02
C LEU A 958 -19.31 -25.25 19.42
N LEU A 959 -19.16 -25.43 18.10
CA LEU A 959 -17.93 -25.17 17.38
C LEU A 959 -17.96 -23.73 16.83
N ASP A 960 -17.09 -22.85 17.31
CA ASP A 960 -16.95 -21.48 16.78
C ASP A 960 -16.50 -21.48 15.33
N SER A 961 -15.48 -22.28 15.03
CA SER A 961 -14.95 -22.55 13.70
C SER A 961 -14.27 -23.91 13.72
N PHE A 962 -14.60 -24.77 12.76
CA PHE A 962 -14.02 -26.11 12.68
C PHE A 962 -13.98 -26.60 11.24
N CYS A 963 -12.90 -27.29 10.89
CA CYS A 963 -12.72 -27.87 9.56
C CYS A 963 -12.27 -29.33 9.65
N ALA A 964 -12.88 -30.18 8.82
CA ALA A 964 -12.48 -31.56 8.62
C ALA A 964 -12.25 -31.82 7.13
N GLU A 965 -11.17 -32.52 6.80
CA GLU A 965 -10.81 -32.90 5.43
C GLU A 965 -10.49 -34.39 5.35
N TRP A 966 -11.03 -35.05 4.33
CA TRP A 966 -10.82 -36.46 4.03
C TRP A 966 -9.88 -36.59 2.82
N GLN A 967 -8.75 -37.27 3.01
CA GLN A 967 -7.76 -37.56 1.98
C GLN A 967 -7.47 -39.07 1.95
N GLY A 968 -8.13 -39.79 1.03
CA GLY A 968 -8.04 -41.24 0.96
C GLY A 968 -8.56 -41.88 2.26
N GLU A 969 -7.72 -42.66 2.94
CA GLU A 969 -8.06 -43.28 4.24
C GLU A 969 -7.67 -42.40 5.46
N ALA A 970 -7.41 -41.11 5.27
CA ALA A 970 -7.06 -40.18 6.36
C ALA A 970 -8.12 -39.10 6.54
N VAL A 971 -8.42 -38.74 7.79
CA VAL A 971 -9.18 -37.53 8.14
C VAL A 971 -8.31 -36.60 8.98
N ARG A 972 -8.28 -35.32 8.59
CA ARG A 972 -7.51 -34.26 9.26
C ARG A 972 -8.46 -33.19 9.77
N LEU A 973 -8.29 -32.84 11.05
CA LEU A 973 -9.09 -31.83 11.72
C LEU A 973 -8.25 -30.58 11.98
N ASP A 974 -8.86 -29.43 11.72
CA ASP A 974 -8.37 -28.11 12.09
C ASP A 974 -9.40 -27.43 13.00
N GLY A 975 -8.96 -27.09 14.21
CA GLY A 975 -9.83 -26.66 15.32
C GLY A 975 -10.00 -27.71 16.42
N PRO A 976 -10.68 -27.32 17.52
CA PRO A 976 -10.87 -28.18 18.69
C PRO A 976 -11.70 -29.43 18.35
N ALA A 977 -11.28 -30.59 18.89
CA ALA A 977 -11.94 -31.87 18.72
C ALA A 977 -12.48 -32.40 20.06
N PRO A 978 -13.63 -31.89 20.55
CA PRO A 978 -14.18 -32.29 21.84
C PRO A 978 -14.56 -33.77 21.86
N ARG A 979 -14.53 -34.38 23.05
CA ARG A 979 -14.98 -35.77 23.24
C ARG A 979 -16.43 -35.90 22.78
N GLY A 980 -16.73 -36.93 21.98
CA GLY A 980 -18.07 -37.15 21.43
C GLY A 980 -18.34 -36.44 20.10
N LEU A 981 -17.40 -35.61 19.60
CA LEU A 981 -17.45 -35.13 18.22
C LEU A 981 -17.54 -36.33 17.27
N ALA A 982 -18.61 -36.37 16.48
CA ALA A 982 -18.90 -37.39 15.49
C ALA A 982 -18.72 -36.79 14.08
N LEU A 983 -17.92 -37.45 13.25
CA LEU A 983 -17.65 -37.05 11.87
C LEU A 983 -17.99 -38.21 10.95
N LEU A 984 -18.24 -37.92 9.68
CA LEU A 984 -18.40 -38.95 8.67
C LEU A 984 -17.19 -39.91 8.63
N ALA A 985 -17.42 -41.23 8.70
CA ALA A 985 -16.31 -42.19 8.81
C ALA A 985 -15.53 -42.42 7.52
N GLN A 986 -16.22 -42.65 6.38
CA GLN A 986 -15.62 -42.84 5.05
C GLN A 986 -14.39 -43.79 4.99
N ASN A 987 -14.40 -44.88 5.76
CA ASN A 987 -13.27 -45.84 5.86
C ASN A 987 -11.94 -45.21 6.34
N ALA A 988 -11.96 -44.03 6.98
CA ALA A 988 -10.73 -43.40 7.45
C ALA A 988 -10.06 -44.22 8.56
N ARG A 989 -8.82 -44.64 8.30
CA ARG A 989 -7.95 -45.39 9.20
C ARG A 989 -7.00 -44.47 9.98
N ARG A 990 -6.49 -43.43 9.31
CA ARG A 990 -5.63 -42.40 9.92
C ARG A 990 -6.46 -41.19 10.33
N LYS A 991 -6.21 -40.67 11.53
CA LYS A 991 -7.03 -39.65 12.16
C LYS A 991 -6.06 -38.68 12.83
N GLU A 992 -6.09 -37.43 12.40
CA GLU A 992 -5.13 -36.41 12.82
C GLU A 992 -5.87 -35.12 13.22
N CYS A 993 -5.41 -34.47 14.27
CA CYS A 993 -5.90 -33.16 14.71
C CYS A 993 -4.68 -32.33 15.12
N ALA A 994 -4.51 -31.15 14.53
CA ALA A 994 -3.33 -30.29 14.74
C ALA A 994 -1.98 -31.04 14.62
N GLY A 995 -1.87 -31.93 13.62
CA GLY A 995 -0.66 -32.74 13.38
C GLY A 995 -0.44 -33.91 14.34
N SER A 996 -1.33 -34.14 15.31
CA SER A 996 -1.24 -35.25 16.27
C SER A 996 -2.27 -36.33 16.00
N ALA A 997 -1.95 -37.58 16.33
CA ALA A 997 -2.88 -38.71 16.20
C ALA A 997 -4.14 -38.49 17.08
N LEU A 998 -5.31 -38.69 16.48
CA LEU A 998 -6.61 -38.51 17.12
C LEU A 998 -7.23 -39.85 17.53
N ALA A 999 -7.50 -40.01 18.83
CA ALA A 999 -8.26 -41.14 19.34
C ALA A 999 -9.75 -40.97 18.99
N ALA A 1000 -10.21 -41.72 17.99
CA ALA A 1000 -11.61 -41.80 17.59
C ALA A 1000 -11.99 -43.21 17.12
N GLU A 1001 -13.21 -43.64 17.40
CA GLU A 1001 -13.72 -44.98 17.11
C GLU A 1001 -14.88 -44.93 16.11
N PRO A 1002 -14.98 -45.88 15.16
CA PRO A 1002 -16.15 -46.01 14.31
C PRO A 1002 -17.39 -46.42 15.14
N ARG A 1003 -18.49 -45.67 15.04
CA ARG A 1003 -19.80 -45.98 15.63
C ARG A 1003 -20.91 -45.57 14.67
N GLY A 1004 -21.74 -46.53 14.24
CA GLY A 1004 -22.93 -46.25 13.43
C GLY A 1004 -22.66 -45.48 12.12
N GLY A 1005 -21.51 -45.70 11.46
CA GLY A 1005 -21.13 -45.00 10.23
C GLY A 1005 -20.40 -43.65 10.44
N ALA A 1006 -20.20 -43.22 11.69
CA ALA A 1006 -19.42 -42.05 12.07
C ALA A 1006 -18.11 -42.44 12.78
N LEU A 1007 -17.10 -41.57 12.74
CA LEU A 1007 -15.93 -41.59 13.62
C LEU A 1007 -16.21 -40.69 14.81
N VAL A 1008 -16.20 -41.25 16.01
CA VAL A 1008 -16.50 -40.54 17.26
C VAL A 1008 -15.25 -40.38 18.10
N VAL A 1009 -14.90 -39.15 18.49
CA VAL A 1009 -13.72 -38.85 19.31
C VAL A 1009 -13.86 -39.42 20.74
N THR A 1010 -12.87 -40.20 21.21
CA THR A 1010 -12.96 -41.02 22.45
C THR A 1010 -11.98 -40.68 23.56
N ARG A 1011 -11.01 -39.78 23.36
CA ARG A 1011 -10.00 -39.37 24.36
C ARG A 1011 -10.61 -38.96 25.73
N ALA A 1012 -9.92 -39.26 26.85
CA ALA A 1012 -10.29 -38.85 28.24
C ALA A 1012 -9.30 -37.84 28.89
N PRO A 1013 -9.68 -37.07 29.94
CA PRO A 1013 -11.03 -36.83 30.48
C PRO A 1013 -11.54 -35.38 30.27
N GLN A 1014 -12.86 -35.27 30.44
CA GLN A 1014 -13.60 -34.02 30.59
C GLN A 1014 -13.15 -33.32 31.88
N ALA A 1015 -12.36 -32.26 31.76
CA ALA A 1015 -12.23 -31.25 32.81
C ALA A 1015 -13.53 -30.44 32.89
N ALA A 1016 -13.74 -29.68 33.96
CA ALA A 1016 -14.77 -28.65 33.91
C ALA A 1016 -14.35 -27.61 32.86
N PRO A 1017 -15.31 -27.02 32.11
CA PRO A 1017 -15.00 -25.88 31.25
C PRO A 1017 -14.22 -24.80 32.01
N PRO A 1018 -13.37 -24.00 31.33
CA PRO A 1018 -12.61 -22.95 31.99
C PRO A 1018 -13.49 -22.09 32.89
N ARG A 1019 -13.08 -21.86 34.13
CA ARG A 1019 -13.82 -20.97 35.02
C ARG A 1019 -13.40 -19.53 34.73
N ILE A 1020 -14.27 -18.76 34.09
CA ILE A 1020 -14.07 -17.32 33.86
C ILE A 1020 -14.39 -16.54 35.14
N THR A 1021 -13.46 -15.66 35.54
CA THR A 1021 -13.59 -14.78 36.73
C THR A 1021 -13.10 -13.37 36.42
N GLU A 1022 -13.45 -12.41 37.29
CA GLU A 1022 -12.97 -11.02 37.22
C GLU A 1022 -13.25 -10.31 35.88
N VAL A 1023 -14.41 -10.57 35.26
CA VAL A 1023 -14.82 -9.86 34.04
C VAL A 1023 -15.02 -8.38 34.34
N ARG A 1024 -14.30 -7.52 33.62
CA ARG A 1024 -14.43 -6.07 33.72
C ARG A 1024 -14.53 -5.46 32.33
N VAL A 1025 -15.44 -4.52 32.17
CA VAL A 1025 -15.60 -3.72 30.95
C VAL A 1025 -15.22 -2.28 31.29
N ARG A 1026 -14.34 -1.68 30.50
CA ARG A 1026 -14.01 -0.26 30.55
C ARG A 1026 -14.30 0.37 29.20
N LEU A 1027 -15.34 1.20 29.16
CA LEU A 1027 -15.67 1.99 27.98
C LEU A 1027 -14.70 3.16 27.84
N GLU A 1028 -14.43 3.51 26.60
CA GLU A 1028 -13.54 4.60 26.21
C GLU A 1028 -14.23 5.43 25.14
N PRO A 1029 -14.12 6.78 25.22
CA PRO A 1029 -14.67 7.64 24.18
C PRO A 1029 -13.96 7.39 22.84
N PRO A 1030 -14.52 7.92 21.74
CA PRO A 1030 -13.81 7.97 20.47
C PRO A 1030 -12.39 8.52 20.66
N GLN A 1031 -11.42 7.89 20.01
CA GLN A 1031 -10.04 8.37 20.08
C GLN A 1031 -9.98 9.82 19.60
N LYS A 1032 -9.61 10.72 20.51
CA LYS A 1032 -9.47 12.15 20.19
C LYS A 1032 -8.42 12.31 19.08
N GLY A 1033 -8.76 13.06 18.04
CA GLY A 1033 -7.87 13.34 16.91
C GLY A 1033 -8.01 12.36 15.75
N LEU A 1034 -8.51 11.14 15.96
CA LEU A 1034 -8.71 10.16 14.90
C LEU A 1034 -10.03 10.46 14.17
N ALA A 1035 -9.95 10.87 12.92
CA ALA A 1035 -11.13 11.22 12.13
C ALA A 1035 -12.06 10.00 11.93
N GLY A 1036 -13.36 10.19 12.18
CA GLY A 1036 -14.36 9.13 12.11
C GLY A 1036 -14.25 8.07 13.20
N ALA A 1037 -13.42 8.28 14.23
CA ALA A 1037 -13.30 7.34 15.34
C ALA A 1037 -14.63 7.13 16.05
N GLN A 1038 -14.82 5.91 16.52
CA GLN A 1038 -15.95 5.49 17.33
C GLN A 1038 -15.49 5.10 18.74
N PRO A 1039 -16.38 5.13 19.75
CA PRO A 1039 -16.08 4.61 21.07
C PRO A 1039 -15.64 3.14 21.00
N PHE A 1040 -14.90 2.70 22.02
CA PHE A 1040 -14.40 1.33 22.12
C PHE A 1040 -14.43 0.86 23.58
N ALA A 1041 -14.28 -0.45 23.80
CA ALA A 1041 -14.20 -1.02 25.14
C ALA A 1041 -12.94 -1.86 25.32
N TRP A 1042 -12.39 -1.85 26.52
CA TRP A 1042 -11.50 -2.90 27.00
C TRP A 1042 -12.28 -3.89 27.84
N VAL A 1043 -12.21 -5.17 27.50
CA VAL A 1043 -12.76 -6.27 28.29
C VAL A 1043 -11.62 -7.13 28.80
N THR A 1044 -11.55 -7.31 30.12
CA THR A 1044 -10.52 -8.13 30.78
C THR A 1044 -11.13 -9.19 31.66
N TRP A 1045 -10.52 -10.37 31.73
CA TRP A 1045 -10.93 -11.46 32.62
C TRP A 1045 -9.78 -12.43 32.89
N LYS A 1046 -10.02 -13.40 33.78
CA LYS A 1046 -9.09 -14.50 34.08
C LYS A 1046 -9.75 -15.87 33.91
N THR A 1047 -8.93 -16.87 33.60
CA THR A 1047 -9.32 -18.29 33.61
C THR A 1047 -8.42 -19.11 34.55
N ASP A 1048 -8.97 -20.20 35.07
CA ASP A 1048 -8.26 -21.17 35.90
C ASP A 1048 -7.42 -22.20 35.10
N VAL A 1049 -7.54 -22.19 33.78
CA VAL A 1049 -6.72 -22.95 32.83
C VAL A 1049 -6.35 -22.08 31.61
N PRO A 1050 -5.22 -22.32 30.92
CA PRO A 1050 -4.89 -21.61 29.70
C PRO A 1050 -5.99 -21.78 28.64
N ALA A 1051 -6.49 -20.67 28.11
CA ALA A 1051 -7.59 -20.63 27.15
C ALA A 1051 -7.42 -19.49 26.12
N THR A 1052 -8.21 -19.54 25.05
CA THR A 1052 -8.30 -18.46 24.06
C THR A 1052 -9.01 -17.22 24.61
N SER A 1053 -8.86 -16.09 23.93
CA SER A 1053 -9.54 -14.83 24.28
C SER A 1053 -10.48 -14.37 23.17
N ARG A 1054 -11.77 -14.21 23.47
CA ARG A 1054 -12.76 -13.63 22.56
C ARG A 1054 -13.86 -12.91 23.34
N VAL A 1055 -14.43 -11.86 22.74
CA VAL A 1055 -15.60 -11.17 23.29
C VAL A 1055 -16.73 -11.21 22.26
N GLU A 1056 -17.90 -11.66 22.70
CA GLU A 1056 -19.16 -11.39 22.02
C GLU A 1056 -19.80 -10.14 22.64
N TYR A 1057 -20.37 -9.28 21.80
CA TYR A 1057 -21.02 -8.06 22.24
C TYR A 1057 -22.22 -7.74 21.35
N ILE A 1058 -23.27 -7.20 21.97
CA ILE A 1058 -24.54 -6.95 21.29
C ILE A 1058 -25.13 -5.63 21.81
N ALA A 1059 -25.60 -4.80 20.88
CA ALA A 1059 -26.50 -3.68 21.16
C ALA A 1059 -27.94 -4.11 20.90
N GLU A 1060 -28.90 -3.48 21.57
CA GLU A 1060 -30.31 -3.81 21.42
C GLU A 1060 -30.76 -3.69 19.94
N GLY A 1061 -31.46 -4.72 19.44
CA GLY A 1061 -31.93 -4.76 18.05
C GLY A 1061 -30.86 -4.95 16.97
N GLN A 1062 -29.56 -5.01 17.32
CA GLN A 1062 -28.44 -5.18 16.38
C GLN A 1062 -27.98 -6.65 16.32
N PRO A 1063 -27.33 -7.08 15.21
CA PRO A 1063 -26.73 -8.42 15.16
C PRO A 1063 -25.64 -8.56 16.23
N ALA A 1064 -25.54 -9.76 16.80
CA ALA A 1064 -24.42 -10.10 17.69
C ALA A 1064 -23.10 -9.94 16.94
N ARG A 1065 -22.13 -9.30 17.60
CA ARG A 1065 -20.79 -9.03 17.05
C ARG A 1065 -19.76 -9.78 17.88
N ARG A 1066 -18.65 -10.16 17.25
CA ARG A 1066 -17.59 -10.92 17.92
C ARG A 1066 -16.23 -10.41 17.47
N THR A 1067 -15.33 -10.21 18.43
CA THR A 1067 -13.94 -9.87 18.13
C THR A 1067 -13.24 -11.04 17.42
N PRO A 1068 -12.15 -10.79 16.68
CA PRO A 1068 -11.23 -11.85 16.30
C PRO A 1068 -10.82 -12.66 17.55
N VAL A 1069 -10.59 -13.95 17.35
CA VAL A 1069 -10.09 -14.83 18.42
C VAL A 1069 -8.58 -14.63 18.60
N ASP A 1070 -8.15 -14.36 19.82
CA ASP A 1070 -6.75 -14.54 20.21
C ASP A 1070 -6.55 -16.02 20.55
N ALA A 1071 -5.91 -16.76 19.64
CA ALA A 1071 -5.68 -18.19 19.77
C ALA A 1071 -4.60 -18.55 20.79
N ALA A 1072 -3.82 -17.58 21.29
CA ALA A 1072 -2.79 -17.84 22.28
C ALA A 1072 -3.42 -18.23 23.62
N LEU A 1073 -3.06 -19.42 24.12
CA LEU A 1073 -3.58 -19.96 25.37
C LEU A 1073 -2.97 -19.23 26.57
N LYS A 1074 -3.79 -18.41 27.26
CA LYS A 1074 -3.39 -17.56 28.38
C LYS A 1074 -4.35 -17.73 29.55
N ARG A 1075 -3.96 -17.26 30.74
CA ARG A 1075 -4.80 -17.22 31.96
C ARG A 1075 -5.33 -15.83 32.28
N GLU A 1076 -4.70 -14.81 31.71
CA GLU A 1076 -5.11 -13.42 31.82
C GLU A 1076 -5.42 -12.91 30.42
N HIS A 1077 -6.60 -12.30 30.29
CA HIS A 1077 -7.16 -11.96 29.00
C HIS A 1077 -7.46 -10.47 28.96
N ARG A 1078 -7.19 -9.86 27.81
CA ARG A 1078 -7.53 -8.49 27.51
C ARG A 1078 -7.87 -8.38 26.03
N VAL A 1079 -9.09 -7.96 25.73
CA VAL A 1079 -9.60 -7.79 24.37
C VAL A 1079 -10.09 -6.35 24.21
N ARG A 1080 -9.77 -5.77 23.06
CA ARG A 1080 -10.30 -4.48 22.62
C ARG A 1080 -11.52 -4.73 21.73
N VAL A 1081 -12.62 -4.04 22.01
CA VAL A 1081 -13.84 -4.04 21.19
C VAL A 1081 -13.95 -2.68 20.53
N ASP A 1082 -13.69 -2.61 19.24
CA ASP A 1082 -13.72 -1.37 18.47
C ASP A 1082 -15.12 -1.07 17.88
N PHE A 1083 -15.32 0.16 17.41
CA PHE A 1083 -16.50 0.57 16.63
C PHE A 1083 -17.85 0.38 17.34
N LEU A 1084 -17.91 0.75 18.62
CA LEU A 1084 -19.18 0.92 19.32
C LEU A 1084 -19.94 2.13 18.73
N VAL A 1085 -21.25 2.17 18.89
CA VAL A 1085 -22.07 3.31 18.46
C VAL A 1085 -22.35 4.16 19.70
N PRO A 1086 -22.08 5.48 19.68
CA PRO A 1086 -22.39 6.35 20.81
C PRO A 1086 -23.87 6.33 21.19
N GLY A 1087 -24.17 6.26 22.49
CA GLY A 1087 -25.55 6.31 23.02
C GLY A 1087 -26.31 4.98 22.93
N GLU A 1088 -25.64 3.89 22.59
CA GLU A 1088 -26.19 2.53 22.57
C GLU A 1088 -25.72 1.74 23.79
N GLU A 1089 -26.64 1.06 24.49
CA GLU A 1089 -26.28 0.12 25.56
C GLU A 1089 -25.75 -1.18 24.94
N TYR A 1090 -24.59 -1.65 25.42
CA TYR A 1090 -24.00 -2.91 24.99
C TYR A 1090 -23.95 -3.95 26.11
N SER A 1091 -24.27 -5.18 25.75
CA SER A 1091 -24.02 -6.37 26.57
C SER A 1091 -22.76 -7.08 26.07
N PHE A 1092 -21.75 -7.23 26.93
CA PHE A 1092 -20.48 -7.91 26.64
C PHE A 1092 -20.40 -9.28 27.31
N ARG A 1093 -19.89 -10.27 26.59
CA ARG A 1093 -19.70 -11.64 27.06
C ARG A 1093 -18.29 -12.12 26.72
N ALA A 1094 -17.50 -12.42 27.75
CA ALA A 1094 -16.21 -13.06 27.59
C ALA A 1094 -16.38 -14.55 27.25
N ILE A 1095 -15.63 -15.02 26.24
CA ILE A 1095 -15.64 -16.39 25.75
C ILE A 1095 -14.19 -16.90 25.78
N SER A 1096 -14.01 -18.09 26.39
CA SER A 1096 -12.72 -18.76 26.46
C SER A 1096 -12.87 -20.24 26.14
N VAL A 1097 -11.98 -20.74 25.27
CA VAL A 1097 -11.91 -22.16 24.88
C VAL A 1097 -10.53 -22.69 25.25
N ASP A 1098 -10.48 -23.81 25.97
CA ASP A 1098 -9.21 -24.44 26.34
C ASP A 1098 -8.59 -25.25 25.18
N ALA A 1099 -7.43 -25.86 25.44
CA ALA A 1099 -6.74 -26.73 24.48
C ALA A 1099 -7.54 -27.99 24.07
N TRP A 1100 -8.60 -28.34 24.79
CA TRP A 1100 -9.44 -29.51 24.54
C TRP A 1100 -10.76 -29.18 23.85
N GLY A 1101 -11.02 -27.90 23.58
CA GLY A 1101 -12.27 -27.45 22.98
C GLY A 1101 -13.41 -27.21 23.96
N GLN A 1102 -13.13 -27.22 25.27
CA GLN A 1102 -14.14 -26.92 26.27
C GLN A 1102 -14.40 -25.43 26.31
N ARG A 1103 -15.66 -25.05 26.09
CA ARG A 1103 -16.08 -23.66 25.99
C ARG A 1103 -16.65 -23.19 27.31
N ALA A 1104 -16.22 -22.01 27.74
CA ALA A 1104 -16.83 -21.27 28.82
C ALA A 1104 -17.27 -19.88 28.35
N GLU A 1105 -18.41 -19.44 28.88
CA GLU A 1105 -18.97 -18.13 28.64
C GLU A 1105 -19.26 -17.47 29.99
N ALA A 1106 -18.85 -16.21 30.15
CA ALA A 1106 -19.23 -15.45 31.32
C ALA A 1106 -20.69 -14.98 31.22
N PRO A 1107 -21.35 -14.67 32.35
CA PRO A 1107 -22.57 -13.87 32.32
C PRO A 1107 -22.34 -12.55 31.57
N ALA A 1108 -23.35 -12.11 30.83
CA ALA A 1108 -23.31 -10.84 30.13
C ALA A 1108 -23.15 -9.67 31.12
N THR A 1109 -22.21 -8.77 30.83
CA THR A 1109 -22.00 -7.51 31.57
C THR A 1109 -22.49 -6.36 30.71
N ARG A 1110 -23.41 -5.54 31.21
CA ARG A 1110 -23.93 -4.35 30.53
C ARG A 1110 -23.06 -3.14 30.80
N ALA A 1111 -22.88 -2.30 29.78
CA ALA A 1111 -22.27 -0.98 29.92
C ALA A 1111 -22.91 -0.02 28.91
N ASP A 1112 -23.03 1.25 29.32
CA ASP A 1112 -23.59 2.38 28.56
C ASP A 1112 -22.52 3.47 28.43
#